data_AF-A0A7W5V800-F1
#
_entry.id   AF-A0A7W5V800-F1
#
_cell.length_a   1.000
_cell.length_b   1.000
_cell.length_c   1.000
_cell.angle_alpha   90.00
_cell.angle_beta   90.00
_cell.angle_gamma   90.00
#
_symmetry.space_group_name_H-M   'P 1'
#
loop_
_entity.id
_entity.type
_entity.pdbx_description
1 polymer ?
#
loop_
_entity_poly.entity_id
_entity_poly.type
_entity_poly.pdbx_seq_one_letter_code
_entity_poly.pdbx_strand_id
1 'polypeptide(L)'
;MRRLIYGLTAAALVTPLVVGASVVTAPSAVPAAEIMVFYADGGQRAAIAAIEAGGGRAVSAEPKLGYVLAKGTGPAFVDALGRSEAVVGISTDRAIGFASAALGARGRLPSAGPVGGAATGSLGLEGRTASAGSAELAERSVSRGRTEKGARGASNSPPANADARRAPAGDPGLPVAAGQGSAPAGDPGLSAGGPDSTAGDFGLSTVGGPGSTAGGPGFSAGGPGSTAGDSGVSAAAEPGSAAVDRRGDSAGQVGQARQPVQAGGGAQLAEVVADGQLPDGSAVRGSAAEPLAARQWDMRMIGADRANRIAPGTKKVLVGIIDTGVDGKHPDIAPNFNRALSRNFVTDRPNDPKGQPFDGPCEYKGCKDPVDVDDDGHGTHVASTIGSPVNGKGIAGVAPNVQLVNLRAGHDSGFFFLKPSLDALTYAADNGIDVVNMSFYIDPWAFNCTSNPADSKREQLEQRGIITGMQRALDYARSKGVTLISALGNGSIDLGNPRTDTQSPNYPKESSRTRKIDNSCLNVPAESKGVISVSALGPSGRKAVYSDYGIEQTDLAAPGGDALDGTSASPLRSILAAAPKGAMLRDGKIDQNGMPKTASVVRDCHGSECAYYQYLDGTSMAAPHATGVAAILISRFGRPGEGGVAMDPAEAERLLYASATPKACPTPRAYVYDYFGQKETHTCEGDEDKNGFYGRGVVDAYRAATLSP
;
A
#
# COMPACT_ATOMS: atom_id res chain seq x y z
N MET A 1 6.12 -54.16 54.90
CA MET A 1 4.86 -54.86 55.23
C MET A 1 3.88 -53.89 55.88
N ARG A 2 2.65 -54.34 56.18
CA ARG A 2 1.65 -53.84 57.18
C ARG A 2 2.09 -52.65 58.08
N ARG A 3 1.32 -51.55 58.13
CA ARG A 3 0.20 -51.25 59.08
C ARG A 3 0.64 -51.14 60.55
N LEU A 4 0.10 -50.30 61.45
CA LEU A 4 -0.82 -49.13 61.44
C LEU A 4 -0.85 -48.61 62.93
N ILE A 5 -1.77 -47.72 63.31
CA ILE A 5 -2.29 -47.47 64.69
C ILE A 5 -1.61 -46.39 65.56
N TYR A 6 -2.35 -45.27 65.69
CA TYR A 6 -2.67 -44.41 66.86
C TYR A 6 -1.66 -44.08 67.99
N GLY A 7 -1.69 -42.80 68.39
CA GLY A 7 -1.30 -42.32 69.72
C GLY A 7 -1.58 -40.81 69.89
N LEU A 8 -2.58 -40.42 70.68
CA LEU A 8 -2.88 -39.00 70.97
C LEU A 8 -1.98 -38.44 72.08
N THR A 9 -1.54 -37.20 71.92
CA THR A 9 -1.42 -36.24 73.04
C THR A 9 -1.46 -34.81 72.49
N ALA A 10 -2.31 -33.97 73.06
CA ALA A 10 -2.44 -32.57 72.63
C ALA A 10 -1.71 -31.64 73.60
N ALA A 11 -0.85 -30.78 73.06
CA ALA A 11 -0.25 -29.66 73.78
C ALA A 11 -0.63 -28.37 73.04
N ALA A 12 -1.25 -27.43 73.74
CA ALA A 12 -1.75 -26.20 73.13
C ALA A 12 -0.60 -25.20 72.88
N LEU A 13 -0.23 -25.00 71.62
CA LEU A 13 0.62 -23.91 71.17
C LEU A 13 -0.25 -22.79 70.58
N VAL A 14 -0.16 -21.60 71.17
CA VAL A 14 -0.86 -20.41 70.70
C VAL A 14 -0.15 -19.88 69.45
N THR A 15 -0.67 -20.20 68.27
CA THR A 15 -0.28 -19.54 67.02
C THR A 15 -1.08 -18.25 66.84
N PRO A 16 -0.45 -17.12 66.47
CA PRO A 16 -1.17 -15.90 66.13
C PRO A 16 -1.96 -16.12 64.83
N LEU A 17 -3.21 -15.64 64.80
CA LEU A 17 -4.02 -15.66 63.59
C LEU A 17 -3.46 -14.64 62.58
N VAL A 18 -2.60 -15.13 61.67
CA VAL A 18 -2.36 -14.42 60.42
C VAL A 18 -3.62 -14.58 59.58
N VAL A 19 -4.51 -13.59 59.65
CA VAL A 19 -5.63 -13.48 58.72
C VAL A 19 -5.03 -13.24 57.34
N GLY A 20 -4.90 -14.31 56.56
CA GLY A 20 -4.52 -14.25 55.16
C GLY A 20 -5.55 -13.44 54.41
N ALA A 21 -5.28 -12.15 54.21
CA ALA A 21 -6.08 -11.31 53.34
C ALA A 21 -5.94 -11.87 51.92
N SER A 22 -6.93 -12.66 51.49
CA SER A 22 -7.09 -13.05 50.10
C SER A 22 -7.25 -11.79 49.26
N VAL A 23 -6.13 -11.29 48.72
CA VAL A 23 -6.14 -10.23 47.73
C VAL A 23 -6.80 -10.82 46.49
N VAL A 24 -8.12 -10.66 46.41
CA VAL A 24 -8.86 -10.83 45.17
C VAL A 24 -8.34 -9.72 44.26
N THR A 25 -7.36 -10.07 43.43
CA THR A 25 -6.90 -9.20 42.36
C THR A 25 -8.11 -8.94 41.46
N ALA A 26 -8.68 -7.75 41.57
CA ALA A 26 -9.72 -7.30 40.68
C ALA A 26 -9.24 -7.52 39.23
N PRO A 27 -10.09 -8.03 38.33
CA PRO A 27 -9.69 -8.23 36.94
C PRO A 27 -9.15 -6.91 36.40
N SER A 28 -7.93 -6.93 35.86
CA SER A 28 -7.25 -5.74 35.34
C SER A 28 -8.20 -5.00 34.41
N ALA A 29 -8.60 -3.79 34.81
CA ALA A 29 -9.63 -3.04 34.09
C ALA A 29 -9.20 -2.86 32.64
N VAL A 30 -9.98 -3.42 31.70
CA VAL A 30 -9.69 -3.35 30.27
C VAL A 30 -9.48 -1.87 29.91
N PRO A 31 -8.29 -1.48 29.40
CA PRO A 31 -7.96 -0.08 29.22
C PRO A 31 -8.97 0.55 28.25
N ALA A 32 -9.61 1.64 28.70
CA ALA A 32 -10.72 2.25 27.96
C ALA A 32 -10.27 2.62 26.54
N ALA A 33 -10.95 2.04 25.55
CA ALA A 33 -10.55 2.11 24.14
C ALA A 33 -10.55 3.57 23.66
N GLU A 34 -9.47 3.99 23.00
CA GLU A 34 -9.40 5.28 22.31
C GLU A 34 -10.05 5.15 20.93
N ILE A 35 -11.35 5.43 20.87
CA ILE A 35 -12.16 5.35 19.64
C ILE A 35 -12.07 6.67 18.88
N MET A 36 -11.89 6.60 17.56
CA MET A 36 -12.09 7.74 16.65
C MET A 36 -13.59 7.95 16.46
N VAL A 37 -14.08 9.16 16.66
CA VAL A 37 -15.49 9.53 16.47
C VAL A 37 -15.56 10.63 15.40
N PHE A 38 -15.91 10.26 14.18
CA PHE A 38 -16.04 11.18 13.05
C PHE A 38 -17.38 11.91 13.14
N TYR A 39 -17.33 13.23 13.04
CA TYR A 39 -18.52 14.08 13.16
C TYR A 39 -18.94 14.72 11.84
N ALA A 40 -20.24 14.96 11.69
CA ALA A 40 -20.80 15.76 10.59
C ALA A 40 -20.27 17.20 10.65
N ASP A 41 -20.17 17.89 9.51
CA ASP A 41 -19.51 19.21 9.44
C ASP A 41 -20.16 20.24 10.37
N GLY A 42 -19.33 20.95 11.15
CA GLY A 42 -19.77 21.83 12.25
C GLY A 42 -20.31 21.11 13.51
N GLY A 43 -20.57 19.80 13.43
CA GLY A 43 -21.17 18.96 14.47
C GLY A 43 -20.25 18.60 15.66
N GLN A 44 -18.99 19.03 15.68
CA GLN A 44 -18.00 18.69 16.71
C GLN A 44 -18.54 18.80 18.16
N ARG A 45 -19.25 19.88 18.48
CA ARG A 45 -19.80 20.09 19.84
C ARG A 45 -20.91 19.09 20.19
N ALA A 46 -21.75 18.72 19.21
CA ALA A 46 -22.78 17.71 19.41
C ALA A 46 -22.20 16.29 19.49
N ALA A 47 -21.13 16.00 18.75
CA ALA A 47 -20.40 14.73 18.87
C ALA A 47 -19.69 14.59 20.23
N ILE A 48 -19.11 15.67 20.78
CA ILE A 48 -18.57 15.68 22.15
C ILE A 48 -19.69 15.43 23.18
N ALA A 49 -20.83 16.09 23.04
CA ALA A 49 -21.99 15.84 23.91
C ALA A 49 -22.52 14.39 23.79
N ALA A 50 -22.47 13.78 22.60
CA ALA A 50 -22.82 12.37 22.41
C ALA A 50 -21.82 11.40 23.05
N ILE A 51 -20.51 11.72 23.00
CA ILE A 51 -19.46 10.98 23.71
C ILE A 51 -19.71 11.01 25.23
N GLU A 52 -19.99 12.19 25.77
CA GLU A 52 -20.25 12.40 27.21
C GLU A 52 -21.56 11.74 27.66
N ALA A 53 -22.63 11.86 26.87
CA ALA A 53 -23.91 11.18 27.12
C ALA A 53 -23.82 9.65 27.02
N GLY A 54 -22.86 9.12 26.26
CA GLY A 54 -22.51 7.69 26.23
C GLY A 54 -21.66 7.21 27.42
N GLY A 55 -21.32 8.08 28.37
CA GLY A 55 -20.42 7.78 29.49
C GLY A 55 -18.94 7.76 29.12
N GLY A 56 -18.59 8.24 27.91
CA GLY A 56 -17.21 8.43 27.48
C GLY A 56 -16.66 9.81 27.79
N ARG A 57 -15.42 10.07 27.36
CA ARG A 57 -14.74 11.37 27.52
C ARG A 57 -13.87 11.69 26.30
N ALA A 58 -13.98 12.90 25.78
CA ALA A 58 -13.06 13.42 24.77
C ALA A 58 -11.61 13.50 25.32
N VAL A 59 -10.64 13.11 24.49
CA VAL A 59 -9.20 13.14 24.76
C VAL A 59 -8.54 14.29 24.00
N SER A 60 -8.85 14.39 22.71
CA SER A 60 -8.43 15.48 21.81
C SER A 60 -9.36 15.49 20.59
N ALA A 61 -9.25 16.52 19.75
CA ALA A 61 -9.98 16.61 18.49
C ALA A 61 -9.01 16.92 17.35
N GLU A 62 -9.27 16.36 16.18
CA GLU A 62 -8.59 16.67 14.94
C GLU A 62 -9.57 17.43 14.02
N PRO A 63 -9.55 18.78 14.02
CA PRO A 63 -10.47 19.57 13.22
C PRO A 63 -10.16 19.53 11.72
N LYS A 64 -8.96 19.13 11.28
CA LYS A 64 -8.64 18.98 9.84
C LYS A 64 -9.45 17.86 9.20
N LEU A 65 -9.60 16.74 9.92
CA LEU A 65 -10.25 15.51 9.44
C LEU A 65 -11.63 15.26 10.06
N GLY A 66 -12.12 16.21 10.86
CA GLY A 66 -13.47 16.18 11.43
C GLY A 66 -13.71 15.00 12.39
N TYR A 67 -12.76 14.68 13.28
CA TYR A 67 -12.95 13.65 14.31
C TYR A 67 -12.57 14.09 15.73
N VAL A 68 -13.14 13.41 16.73
CA VAL A 68 -12.75 13.47 18.14
C VAL A 68 -12.17 12.13 18.54
N LEU A 69 -11.07 12.14 19.28
CA LEU A 69 -10.54 10.95 19.95
C LEU A 69 -11.20 10.85 21.32
N ALA A 70 -11.90 9.75 21.58
CA ALA A 70 -12.71 9.55 22.78
C ALA A 70 -12.29 8.29 23.53
N LYS A 71 -12.31 8.33 24.86
CA LYS A 71 -12.27 7.12 25.70
C LYS A 71 -13.68 6.72 26.09
N GLY A 72 -14.03 5.46 25.85
CA GLY A 72 -15.30 4.87 26.27
C GLY A 72 -15.21 3.34 26.29
N THR A 73 -16.19 2.68 26.88
CA THR A 73 -16.19 1.22 27.06
C THR A 73 -17.57 0.61 26.87
N GLY A 74 -17.58 -0.62 26.33
CA GLY A 74 -18.78 -1.45 26.19
C GLY A 74 -19.74 -1.04 25.06
N PRO A 75 -20.76 -1.88 24.78
CA PRO A 75 -21.72 -1.65 23.69
C PRO A 75 -22.51 -0.34 23.87
N ALA A 76 -22.94 -0.03 25.10
CA ALA A 76 -23.78 1.13 25.40
C ALA A 76 -23.17 2.48 24.98
N PHE A 77 -21.83 2.61 25.01
CA PHE A 77 -21.12 3.78 24.49
C PHE A 77 -21.26 3.89 22.97
N VAL A 78 -21.00 2.79 22.24
CA VAL A 78 -21.14 2.73 20.77
C VAL A 78 -22.60 2.92 20.34
N ASP A 79 -23.55 2.35 21.08
CA ASP A 79 -24.99 2.53 20.84
C ASP A 79 -25.43 3.98 21.08
N ALA A 80 -24.78 4.73 21.99
CA ALA A 80 -25.04 6.15 22.19
C ALA A 80 -24.49 7.01 21.04
N LEU A 81 -23.27 6.72 20.57
CA LEU A 81 -22.70 7.35 19.39
C LEU A 81 -23.57 7.10 18.15
N GLY A 82 -23.96 5.85 17.90
CA GLY A 82 -24.80 5.45 16.77
C GLY A 82 -26.26 5.95 16.80
N ARG A 83 -26.67 6.66 17.86
CA ARG A 83 -27.96 7.39 17.94
C ARG A 83 -27.82 8.89 17.66
N SER A 84 -26.61 9.42 17.50
CA SER A 84 -26.37 10.84 17.28
C SER A 84 -26.21 11.16 15.80
N GLU A 85 -27.09 11.99 15.23
CA GLU A 85 -26.97 12.51 13.86
C GLU A 85 -25.69 13.32 13.64
N ALA A 86 -25.04 13.79 14.72
CA ALA A 86 -23.76 14.47 14.67
C ALA A 86 -22.57 13.51 14.49
N VAL A 87 -22.75 12.20 14.64
CA VAL A 87 -21.70 11.17 14.49
C VAL A 87 -21.94 10.39 13.20
N VAL A 88 -21.07 10.59 12.22
CA VAL A 88 -21.18 9.94 10.90
C VAL A 88 -20.55 8.54 10.87
N GLY A 89 -19.55 8.30 11.73
CA GLY A 89 -18.84 7.03 11.81
C GLY A 89 -17.85 6.97 12.98
N ILE A 90 -17.29 5.78 13.21
CA ILE A 90 -16.23 5.54 14.21
C ILE A 90 -15.06 4.74 13.60
N SER A 91 -13.96 4.59 14.34
CA SER A 91 -13.02 3.47 14.16
C SER A 91 -12.38 3.14 15.52
N THR A 92 -12.19 1.85 15.78
CA THR A 92 -11.55 1.36 17.00
C THR A 92 -10.06 1.06 16.82
N ASP A 93 -9.52 1.27 15.62
CA ASP A 93 -8.15 0.89 15.23
C ASP A 93 -7.13 1.96 15.60
N ARG A 94 -6.74 1.94 16.88
CA ARG A 94 -5.65 2.78 17.39
C ARG A 94 -4.54 1.94 18.03
N ALA A 95 -3.43 1.83 17.31
CA ALA A 95 -2.12 1.70 17.94
C ALA A 95 -1.83 2.98 18.77
N ILE A 96 -1.11 2.83 19.87
CA ILE A 96 -0.94 3.89 20.88
C ILE A 96 0.43 4.56 20.69
N GLY A 97 0.45 5.91 20.67
CA GLY A 97 1.69 6.65 20.45
C GLY A 97 1.52 8.17 20.36
N PHE A 98 1.15 8.83 21.48
CA PHE A 98 1.39 10.26 21.65
C PHE A 98 2.76 10.46 22.36
N ALA A 99 3.48 11.58 22.21
CA ALA A 99 3.00 12.90 21.82
C ALA A 99 3.92 13.66 20.84
N SER A 100 3.32 14.58 20.09
CA SER A 100 4.05 15.68 19.46
C SER A 100 4.58 16.64 20.54
N ALA A 101 5.89 16.86 20.55
CA ALA A 101 6.49 17.95 21.31
C ALA A 101 6.26 19.25 20.54
N ALA A 102 5.34 20.09 21.02
CA ALA A 102 4.99 21.34 20.35
C ALA A 102 6.20 22.29 20.27
N LEU A 103 6.75 22.48 19.07
CA LEU A 103 7.73 23.53 18.78
C LEU A 103 7.05 24.91 18.79
N GLY A 104 6.87 25.44 20.01
CA GLY A 104 6.51 26.83 20.23
C GLY A 104 7.55 27.75 19.56
N ALA A 105 7.08 28.78 18.87
CA ALA A 105 7.92 29.61 18.02
C ALA A 105 8.99 30.42 18.78
N ARG A 106 10.03 30.81 18.03
CA ARG A 106 11.15 31.74 18.37
C ARG A 106 12.42 31.11 18.98
N GLY A 107 13.25 30.56 18.10
CA GLY A 107 14.70 30.45 18.28
C GLY A 107 15.41 30.80 16.96
N ARG A 108 16.47 31.62 16.99
CA ARG A 108 17.31 31.86 15.80
C ARG A 108 18.16 30.63 15.51
N LEU A 109 18.19 30.19 14.25
CA LEU A 109 19.15 29.21 13.76
C LEU A 109 20.58 29.78 13.83
N PRO A 110 21.55 29.11 14.49
CA PRO A 110 22.97 29.35 14.29
C PRO A 110 23.42 28.74 12.95
N SER A 111 24.32 29.41 12.23
CA SER A 111 24.92 28.90 11.00
C SER A 111 25.91 27.76 11.29
N ALA A 112 25.79 26.63 10.59
CA ALA A 112 26.75 25.54 10.68
C ALA A 112 28.07 25.88 9.95
N GLY A 113 29.18 25.96 10.70
CA GLY A 113 30.54 25.85 10.16
C GLY A 113 31.01 24.38 10.20
N PRO A 114 31.93 23.98 9.31
CA PRO A 114 32.30 22.57 9.15
C PRO A 114 33.25 22.08 10.24
N VAL A 115 33.06 20.82 10.68
CA VAL A 115 34.07 20.07 11.43
C VAL A 115 34.17 18.66 10.87
N GLY A 116 35.35 18.34 10.35
CA GLY A 116 35.86 16.97 10.23
C GLY A 116 37.30 16.96 10.75
N GLY A 117 37.84 15.80 11.10
CA GLY A 117 39.23 15.68 11.56
C GLY A 117 39.34 15.18 12.99
N ALA A 118 39.95 14.00 13.10
CA ALA A 118 40.11 13.22 14.31
C ALA A 118 41.13 13.78 15.33
N ALA A 119 40.84 13.51 16.60
CA ALA A 119 41.75 12.93 17.61
C ALA A 119 43.05 13.64 18.05
N THR A 120 43.54 13.17 19.21
CA THR A 120 44.77 13.56 19.93
C THR A 120 44.76 14.98 20.52
N GLY A 121 45.72 15.26 21.40
CA GLY A 121 45.80 16.51 22.14
C GLY A 121 47.04 16.56 23.04
N SER A 122 46.93 17.32 24.13
CA SER A 122 47.97 17.70 25.10
C SER A 122 48.82 18.93 24.73
N LEU A 123 48.94 19.82 25.73
CA LEU A 123 50.05 20.73 26.05
C LEU A 123 50.53 21.76 25.00
N GLY A 124 50.39 23.05 25.36
CA GLY A 124 51.03 24.20 24.71
C GLY A 124 50.71 25.49 25.47
N LEU A 125 51.73 26.23 25.91
CA LEU A 125 51.63 27.43 26.74
C LEU A 125 52.20 28.65 26.00
N GLU A 126 51.73 29.85 26.37
CA GLU A 126 52.27 31.18 25.95
C GLU A 126 52.14 31.50 24.43
N GLY A 127 51.93 32.74 23.98
CA GLY A 127 51.70 34.03 24.65
C GLY A 127 52.06 35.20 23.70
N ARG A 128 51.42 36.38 23.86
CA ARG A 128 51.72 37.67 23.15
C ARG A 128 51.38 37.73 21.64
N THR A 129 51.09 38.86 20.97
CA THR A 129 50.68 40.25 21.38
C THR A 129 50.07 41.03 20.19
N ALA A 130 49.06 41.86 20.49
CA ALA A 130 48.76 43.20 19.93
C ALA A 130 48.28 43.43 18.47
N SER A 131 47.45 44.51 18.35
CA SER A 131 47.23 45.40 17.18
C SER A 131 46.31 44.92 16.02
N ALA A 132 45.51 45.76 15.33
CA ALA A 132 44.78 47.02 15.65
C ALA A 132 43.90 47.44 14.43
N GLY A 133 42.81 48.20 14.65
CA GLY A 133 41.94 48.77 13.59
C GLY A 133 40.82 47.83 13.10
N SER A 134 39.51 48.10 13.12
CA SER A 134 38.65 49.30 13.32
C SER A 134 38.34 50.16 12.07
N ALA A 135 37.09 50.65 12.02
CA ALA A 135 36.47 51.60 11.06
C ALA A 135 36.18 51.08 9.61
N GLU A 136 35.05 51.39 8.95
CA GLU A 136 33.73 51.89 9.41
C GLU A 136 32.63 51.59 8.35
N LEU A 137 31.36 51.93 8.64
CA LEU A 137 30.20 51.80 7.75
C LEU A 137 30.05 53.00 6.80
N ALA A 138 29.20 52.86 5.75
CA ALA A 138 28.01 53.70 5.57
C ALA A 138 27.15 53.29 4.35
N GLU A 139 25.83 53.48 4.47
CA GLU A 139 24.86 53.42 3.36
C GLU A 139 24.70 54.78 2.68
N ARG A 140 24.14 54.83 1.45
CA ARG A 140 22.84 55.50 1.21
C ARG A 140 22.27 55.32 -0.19
N SER A 141 20.97 55.57 -0.30
CA SER A 141 20.12 55.54 -1.48
C SER A 141 19.66 56.95 -1.90
N VAL A 142 19.05 57.10 -3.09
CA VAL A 142 17.93 58.04 -3.43
C VAL A 142 17.53 57.87 -4.91
N SER A 143 16.43 58.53 -5.34
CA SER A 143 15.57 58.14 -6.48
C SER A 143 15.27 59.28 -7.48
N ARG A 144 14.39 58.97 -8.47
CA ARG A 144 13.67 59.84 -9.44
C ARG A 144 14.31 60.03 -10.82
N GLY A 145 13.45 60.27 -11.82
CA GLY A 145 13.77 60.59 -13.21
C GLY A 145 12.61 61.32 -13.92
N ARG A 146 12.75 61.71 -15.19
CA ARG A 146 11.71 62.38 -16.01
C ARG A 146 12.07 62.41 -17.51
N THR A 147 11.06 62.34 -18.41
CA THR A 147 10.86 63.01 -19.74
C THR A 147 12.07 63.29 -20.68
N GLU A 148 12.01 63.28 -22.03
CA GLU A 148 10.93 63.62 -23.00
C GLU A 148 11.34 63.33 -24.48
N LYS A 149 10.38 63.26 -25.45
CA LYS A 149 10.50 63.47 -26.95
C LYS A 149 11.49 62.59 -27.79
N GLY A 150 11.32 62.36 -29.11
CA GLY A 150 10.20 62.59 -30.04
C GLY A 150 10.59 62.61 -31.55
N ALA A 151 9.70 62.13 -32.46
CA ALA A 151 9.78 62.13 -33.96
C ALA A 151 10.83 61.17 -34.63
N ARG A 152 10.70 60.61 -35.86
CA ARG A 152 9.69 60.39 -36.94
C ARG A 152 10.27 59.32 -37.93
N GLY A 153 9.61 58.67 -38.91
CA GLY A 153 8.19 58.57 -39.35
C GLY A 153 8.02 58.32 -40.88
N ALA A 154 7.07 57.45 -41.30
CA ALA A 154 6.61 57.14 -42.70
C ALA A 154 7.55 56.28 -43.60
N SER A 155 7.12 55.45 -44.59
CA SER A 155 5.79 54.93 -45.08
C SER A 155 6.01 53.69 -46.00
N ASN A 156 5.12 52.68 -46.13
CA ASN A 156 3.95 52.62 -47.04
C ASN A 156 3.15 51.27 -46.92
N SER A 157 1.96 51.17 -47.54
CA SER A 157 1.01 50.01 -47.58
C SER A 157 0.09 50.16 -48.84
N PRO A 158 -1.08 49.49 -49.06
CA PRO A 158 -1.78 48.32 -48.44
C PRO A 158 -1.53 47.05 -49.32
N PRO A 159 -2.46 46.11 -49.71
CA PRO A 159 -3.91 45.86 -49.42
C PRO A 159 -4.24 45.46 -47.95
N ALA A 160 -5.47 45.23 -47.45
CA ALA A 160 -6.87 45.07 -47.95
C ALA A 160 -7.28 43.66 -48.45
N ASN A 161 -8.30 42.95 -47.94
CA ASN A 161 -9.42 43.27 -47.00
C ASN A 161 -9.59 42.10 -45.96
N ALA A 162 -10.65 41.86 -45.17
CA ALA A 162 -12.08 42.24 -45.18
C ALA A 162 -12.78 42.18 -43.78
N ASP A 163 -14.11 42.26 -43.78
CA ASP A 163 -15.06 42.37 -42.65
C ASP A 163 -15.69 41.02 -42.18
N ALA A 164 -16.51 40.91 -41.12
CA ALA A 164 -16.56 41.57 -39.78
C ALA A 164 -17.79 41.08 -38.94
N ARG A 165 -17.74 41.28 -37.60
CA ARG A 165 -18.87 41.27 -36.61
C ARG A 165 -19.54 39.88 -36.41
N ARG A 166 -20.04 39.51 -35.22
CA ARG A 166 -20.88 40.27 -34.27
C ARG A 166 -20.86 39.62 -32.86
N ALA A 167 -21.17 40.39 -31.81
CA ALA A 167 -21.61 39.88 -30.49
C ALA A 167 -23.12 40.13 -30.30
N PRO A 168 -23.76 39.49 -29.31
CA PRO A 168 -24.26 40.29 -28.17
C PRO A 168 -24.16 39.58 -26.81
N ALA A 169 -24.55 40.29 -25.74
CA ALA A 169 -24.75 39.74 -24.39
C ALA A 169 -26.22 39.91 -23.96
N GLY A 170 -26.67 39.14 -22.96
CA GLY A 170 -27.99 39.30 -22.34
C GLY A 170 -28.44 38.10 -21.49
N ASP A 171 -28.47 38.28 -20.16
CA ASP A 171 -29.23 37.47 -19.20
C ASP A 171 -30.65 38.08 -19.06
N PRO A 172 -31.71 37.27 -18.89
CA PRO A 172 -32.35 37.28 -17.57
C PRO A 172 -33.08 35.97 -17.14
N GLY A 173 -33.00 35.68 -15.83
CA GLY A 173 -34.22 35.52 -15.02
C GLY A 173 -34.67 34.10 -14.63
N LEU A 174 -34.66 33.84 -13.31
CA LEU A 174 -35.34 32.71 -12.64
C LEU A 174 -36.88 32.88 -12.67
N PRO A 175 -37.66 31.80 -12.45
CA PRO A 175 -38.08 31.53 -11.07
C PRO A 175 -38.02 30.06 -10.62
N VAL A 176 -37.93 29.88 -9.30
CA VAL A 176 -38.07 28.59 -8.59
C VAL A 176 -39.55 28.30 -8.32
N ALA A 177 -39.94 27.02 -8.32
CA ALA A 177 -41.21 26.58 -7.74
C ALA A 177 -40.98 25.37 -6.80
N ALA A 178 -41.52 25.44 -5.59
CA ALA A 178 -41.60 24.34 -4.64
C ALA A 178 -43.06 23.99 -4.38
N GLY A 179 -43.37 22.72 -4.14
CA GLY A 179 -44.72 22.23 -3.85
C GLY A 179 -44.68 21.03 -2.90
N GLN A 180 -45.57 21.00 -1.92
CA GLN A 180 -45.64 19.95 -0.90
C GLN A 180 -46.87 19.06 -1.09
N GLY A 181 -46.72 17.78 -0.71
CA GLY A 181 -47.78 17.05 0.00
C GLY A 181 -48.53 15.93 -0.73
N SER A 182 -49.12 15.07 0.10
CA SER A 182 -50.21 14.12 -0.18
C SER A 182 -49.89 12.75 -0.81
N ALA A 183 -49.75 11.75 0.06
CA ALA A 183 -50.32 10.40 -0.12
C ALA A 183 -51.80 10.42 0.36
N PRO A 184 -52.65 9.35 0.25
CA PRO A 184 -52.32 7.96 -0.08
C PRO A 184 -53.32 7.18 -0.99
N ALA A 185 -53.04 5.87 -1.15
CA ALA A 185 -53.94 4.76 -1.51
C ALA A 185 -54.47 4.64 -2.96
N GLY A 186 -54.57 3.38 -3.43
CA GLY A 186 -55.17 3.04 -4.74
C GLY A 186 -54.64 1.73 -5.36
N ASP A 187 -55.01 0.57 -4.81
CA ASP A 187 -54.80 -0.75 -5.44
C ASP A 187 -56.08 -1.17 -6.19
N PRO A 188 -55.97 -1.61 -7.45
CA PRO A 188 -56.65 -2.86 -7.83
C PRO A 188 -55.87 -3.73 -8.86
N GLY A 189 -55.99 -5.05 -8.73
CA GLY A 189 -55.37 -6.04 -9.64
C GLY A 189 -56.35 -6.87 -10.50
N LEU A 190 -55.83 -7.96 -11.08
CA LEU A 190 -56.49 -8.97 -11.95
C LEU A 190 -56.74 -8.49 -13.41
N SER A 191 -56.69 -9.32 -14.48
CA SER A 191 -56.54 -10.79 -14.57
C SER A 191 -55.95 -11.28 -15.93
N ALA A 192 -55.67 -12.59 -16.01
CA ALA A 192 -55.39 -13.43 -17.20
C ALA A 192 -54.08 -13.21 -17.99
N GLY A 193 -53.44 -14.25 -18.56
CA GLY A 193 -53.74 -15.70 -18.51
C GLY A 193 -52.68 -16.57 -19.24
N GLY A 194 -52.58 -17.86 -18.88
CA GLY A 194 -51.65 -18.85 -19.48
C GLY A 194 -52.09 -19.37 -20.86
N PRO A 195 -51.38 -20.36 -21.47
CA PRO A 195 -51.20 -21.71 -20.90
C PRO A 195 -49.80 -22.34 -21.15
N ASP A 196 -49.56 -23.66 -20.99
CA ASP A 196 -49.74 -24.60 -19.86
C ASP A 196 -49.24 -26.00 -20.29
N SER A 197 -48.48 -26.72 -19.45
CA SER A 197 -48.25 -28.18 -19.57
C SER A 197 -47.56 -28.80 -18.34
N THR A 198 -48.39 -29.25 -17.39
CA THR A 198 -48.28 -30.45 -16.52
C THR A 198 -47.29 -31.56 -16.93
N ALA A 199 -46.80 -32.46 -16.05
CA ALA A 199 -46.76 -32.57 -14.58
C ALA A 199 -45.97 -33.86 -14.18
N GLY A 200 -45.58 -34.00 -12.90
CA GLY A 200 -45.04 -35.26 -12.35
C GLY A 200 -44.53 -35.12 -10.91
N ASP A 201 -45.18 -35.78 -9.95
CA ASP A 201 -44.89 -35.72 -8.51
C ASP A 201 -44.55 -37.12 -7.95
N PHE A 202 -43.66 -37.20 -6.95
CA PHE A 202 -43.74 -38.10 -5.78
C PHE A 202 -42.44 -38.11 -4.95
N GLY A 203 -42.56 -38.12 -3.61
CA GLY A 203 -41.67 -38.91 -2.72
C GLY A 203 -40.60 -38.17 -1.92
N LEU A 204 -40.83 -38.02 -0.61
CA LEU A 204 -39.88 -37.47 0.36
C LEU A 204 -38.99 -38.56 1.00
N SER A 205 -37.67 -38.37 1.07
CA SER A 205 -36.79 -38.96 2.11
C SER A 205 -35.39 -38.33 2.18
N THR A 206 -34.77 -38.41 3.37
CA THR A 206 -33.49 -37.76 3.73
C THR A 206 -32.31 -38.74 3.81
N VAL A 207 -31.17 -38.39 3.19
CA VAL A 207 -29.77 -38.63 3.65
C VAL A 207 -28.91 -37.52 3.03
N GLY A 208 -27.77 -37.12 3.62
CA GLY A 208 -26.96 -36.00 3.13
C GLY A 208 -25.44 -36.24 3.06
N GLY A 209 -24.76 -35.26 2.44
CA GLY A 209 -23.29 -35.14 2.34
C GLY A 209 -22.69 -35.57 0.98
N PRO A 210 -21.44 -35.19 0.65
CA PRO A 210 -20.55 -34.22 1.31
C PRO A 210 -20.32 -32.95 0.46
N GLY A 211 -19.58 -31.96 1.00
CA GLY A 211 -19.29 -30.69 0.33
C GLY A 211 -18.08 -30.72 -0.61
N SER A 212 -18.02 -29.75 -1.54
CA SER A 212 -16.92 -29.55 -2.49
C SER A 212 -15.87 -28.55 -1.96
N THR A 213 -14.61 -28.96 -1.93
CA THR A 213 -13.47 -28.10 -1.56
C THR A 213 -12.95 -27.33 -2.76
N ALA A 214 -13.09 -26.00 -2.77
CA ALA A 214 -12.44 -25.13 -3.75
C ALA A 214 -11.04 -24.73 -3.24
N GLY A 215 -9.98 -25.21 -3.90
CA GLY A 215 -8.60 -24.84 -3.60
C GLY A 215 -8.12 -23.69 -4.48
N GLY A 216 -8.07 -22.47 -3.94
CA GLY A 216 -7.29 -21.37 -4.51
C GLY A 216 -5.87 -21.32 -3.92
N PRO A 217 -4.89 -20.73 -4.63
CA PRO A 217 -3.53 -20.54 -4.10
C PRO A 217 -3.55 -19.44 -3.02
N GLY A 218 -3.66 -19.82 -1.76
CA GLY A 218 -3.61 -18.88 -0.64
C GLY A 218 -2.22 -18.30 -0.43
N PHE A 219 -2.13 -16.96 -0.33
CA PHE A 219 -0.93 -16.30 0.19
C PHE A 219 -0.74 -16.70 1.67
N SER A 220 0.37 -17.37 1.95
CA SER A 220 0.62 -17.96 3.27
C SER A 220 1.29 -16.95 4.21
N ALA A 221 0.50 -16.28 5.05
CA ALA A 221 1.00 -15.47 6.16
C ALA A 221 1.85 -16.33 7.13
N GLY A 222 3.17 -16.12 7.14
CA GLY A 222 4.15 -16.95 7.83
C GLY A 222 4.32 -16.63 9.31
N GLY A 223 3.44 -17.13 10.17
CA GLY A 223 3.62 -17.03 11.63
C GLY A 223 4.80 -17.88 12.15
N PRO A 224 5.71 -17.34 13.00
CA PRO A 224 6.89 -18.06 13.46
C PRO A 224 6.60 -19.07 14.58
N GLY A 225 7.29 -20.22 14.55
CA GLY A 225 7.21 -21.26 15.58
C GLY A 225 8.59 -21.64 16.14
N SER A 226 8.76 -21.56 17.46
CA SER A 226 9.95 -21.98 18.22
C SER A 226 9.50 -22.56 19.57
N THR A 227 10.23 -23.41 20.30
CA THR A 227 11.62 -23.92 20.22
C THR A 227 11.70 -25.45 20.40
N ALA A 228 12.91 -26.01 20.35
CA ALA A 228 13.18 -27.46 20.43
C ALA A 228 12.89 -28.13 21.79
N GLY A 229 12.75 -29.46 21.76
CA GLY A 229 12.80 -30.39 22.89
C GLY A 229 13.45 -31.72 22.45
N ASP A 230 14.20 -32.37 23.34
CA ASP A 230 15.18 -33.42 23.01
C ASP A 230 14.66 -34.87 23.28
N SER A 231 15.48 -35.88 22.94
CA SER A 231 15.38 -37.32 23.30
C SER A 231 14.47 -38.25 22.47
N GLY A 232 15.00 -38.73 21.34
CA GLY A 232 15.59 -40.08 21.30
C GLY A 232 14.74 -41.38 21.27
N VAL A 233 15.12 -42.25 20.31
CA VAL A 233 15.21 -43.74 20.40
C VAL A 233 13.99 -44.61 19.99
N SER A 234 14.34 -45.70 19.29
CA SER A 234 13.58 -46.92 18.93
C SER A 234 12.56 -46.87 17.78
N ALA A 235 12.91 -47.59 16.71
CA ALA A 235 12.02 -48.03 15.64
C ALA A 235 11.36 -49.38 15.96
N ALA A 236 10.26 -49.71 15.28
CA ALA A 236 9.96 -51.08 14.84
C ALA A 236 8.86 -51.15 13.75
N ALA A 237 9.09 -52.05 12.77
CA ALA A 237 8.11 -52.93 12.12
C ALA A 237 6.80 -52.37 11.50
N GLU A 238 6.86 -52.14 10.17
CA GLU A 238 5.96 -52.81 9.19
C GLU A 238 5.77 -54.31 9.52
N PRO A 239 4.62 -54.98 9.26
CA PRO A 239 4.13 -55.18 7.87
C PRO A 239 2.58 -55.37 7.71
N GLY A 240 2.10 -55.68 6.48
CA GLY A 240 0.73 -56.22 6.33
C GLY A 240 0.12 -56.51 4.95
N SER A 241 0.89 -56.73 3.87
CA SER A 241 0.34 -56.82 2.49
C SER A 241 -0.25 -58.19 2.08
N ALA A 242 -1.34 -58.16 1.29
CA ALA A 242 -1.77 -59.24 0.37
C ALA A 242 -2.60 -58.63 -0.79
N ALA A 243 -2.36 -58.78 -2.11
CA ALA A 243 -1.58 -59.70 -2.98
C ALA A 243 -2.43 -60.78 -3.72
N VAL A 244 -1.81 -61.47 -4.70
CA VAL A 244 -2.42 -62.36 -5.74
C VAL A 244 -3.14 -61.53 -6.84
N ASP A 245 -2.97 -61.65 -8.17
CA ASP A 245 -2.18 -62.42 -9.17
C ASP A 245 -2.33 -61.63 -10.54
N ARG A 246 -1.84 -61.92 -11.77
CA ARG A 246 -0.75 -62.63 -12.53
C ARG A 246 -1.02 -62.25 -14.02
N ARG A 247 -0.14 -62.10 -15.03
CA ARG A 247 1.32 -62.11 -15.34
C ARG A 247 1.48 -61.26 -16.65
N GLY A 248 2.65 -60.88 -17.17
CA GLY A 248 4.05 -61.02 -16.73
C GLY A 248 4.96 -61.61 -17.83
N ASP A 249 6.14 -61.03 -18.07
CA ASP A 249 7.29 -61.78 -18.67
C ASP A 249 8.70 -61.16 -18.42
N SER A 250 9.67 -62.06 -18.27
CA SER A 250 11.13 -62.06 -18.45
C SER A 250 12.04 -60.79 -18.42
N ALA A 251 12.82 -60.71 -17.32
CA ALA A 251 14.30 -60.80 -17.25
C ALA A 251 15.27 -59.68 -17.72
N GLY A 252 16.24 -59.35 -16.86
CA GLY A 252 17.49 -58.61 -17.15
C GLY A 252 18.28 -58.22 -15.87
N GLN A 253 19.53 -58.67 -15.69
CA GLN A 253 20.26 -58.56 -14.41
C GLN A 253 21.29 -57.42 -14.33
N VAL A 254 21.20 -56.64 -13.24
CA VAL A 254 22.18 -56.47 -12.13
C VAL A 254 23.70 -56.42 -12.43
N GLY A 255 24.35 -55.35 -11.97
CA GLY A 255 25.79 -55.22 -11.70
C GLY A 255 26.05 -54.22 -10.55
N GLN A 256 27.14 -54.38 -9.76
CA GLN A 256 27.27 -53.72 -8.45
C GLN A 256 28.41 -52.67 -8.31
N ALA A 257 28.10 -51.62 -7.56
CA ALA A 257 28.92 -50.89 -6.57
C ALA A 257 30.34 -50.37 -6.90
N ARG A 258 30.52 -49.03 -6.81
CA ARG A 258 31.37 -48.33 -5.81
C ARG A 258 31.26 -46.79 -5.95
N GLN A 259 31.50 -46.06 -4.85
CA GLN A 259 31.65 -44.59 -4.78
C GLN A 259 33.14 -44.20 -4.67
N PRO A 260 33.55 -42.91 -4.69
CA PRO A 260 32.80 -41.65 -4.90
C PRO A 260 33.37 -40.75 -6.03
N VAL A 261 32.65 -39.68 -6.41
CA VAL A 261 33.19 -38.53 -7.16
C VAL A 261 32.59 -37.22 -6.60
N GLN A 262 33.39 -36.17 -6.44
CA GLN A 262 32.94 -34.84 -6.00
C GLN A 262 32.76 -33.84 -7.17
N ALA A 263 31.97 -32.80 -6.90
CA ALA A 263 32.05 -31.45 -7.46
C ALA A 263 32.19 -31.31 -9.00
N GLY A 264 31.04 -31.14 -9.68
CA GLY A 264 31.00 -30.86 -11.13
C GLY A 264 29.72 -30.16 -11.62
N GLY A 265 29.10 -29.30 -10.79
CA GLY A 265 27.75 -28.74 -11.04
C GLY A 265 27.67 -27.28 -11.48
N GLY A 266 28.79 -26.55 -11.59
CA GLY A 266 28.80 -25.09 -11.75
C GLY A 266 28.33 -24.54 -13.11
N ALA A 267 28.18 -25.38 -14.13
CA ALA A 267 27.90 -24.94 -15.51
C ALA A 267 26.40 -24.96 -15.89
N GLN A 268 25.61 -25.91 -15.38
CA GLN A 268 24.26 -26.17 -15.88
C GLN A 268 23.17 -25.20 -15.38
N LEU A 269 23.50 -24.28 -14.47
CA LEU A 269 22.58 -23.20 -14.06
C LEU A 269 22.63 -21.96 -14.99
N ALA A 270 23.60 -21.88 -15.90
CA ALA A 270 23.72 -20.76 -16.84
C ALA A 270 22.82 -20.90 -18.09
N GLU A 271 22.47 -22.13 -18.46
CA GLU A 271 21.92 -22.46 -19.79
C GLU A 271 20.39 -22.34 -19.88
N VAL A 272 19.70 -22.28 -18.73
CA VAL A 272 18.23 -22.10 -18.63
C VAL A 272 17.80 -20.64 -18.87
N VAL A 273 18.75 -19.73 -19.09
CA VAL A 273 18.50 -18.28 -19.33
C VAL A 273 18.31 -17.97 -20.82
N ALA A 274 18.37 -18.98 -21.70
CA ALA A 274 18.56 -18.81 -23.13
C ALA A 274 17.46 -19.43 -24.04
N ASP A 275 16.20 -19.48 -23.61
CA ASP A 275 15.11 -19.20 -24.57
C ASP A 275 13.82 -18.71 -23.90
N GLY A 276 13.27 -17.63 -24.47
CA GLY A 276 12.15 -16.89 -23.90
C GLY A 276 12.11 -15.47 -24.45
N GLN A 277 11.34 -15.26 -25.51
CA GLN A 277 11.25 -13.99 -26.21
C GLN A 277 10.45 -12.95 -25.42
N LEU A 278 11.07 -12.41 -24.37
CA LEU A 278 10.67 -11.15 -23.76
C LEU A 278 10.82 -10.01 -24.80
N PRO A 279 9.88 -9.05 -24.85
CA PRO A 279 10.23 -7.70 -25.28
C PRO A 279 11.29 -7.15 -24.28
N ASP A 280 12.53 -6.87 -24.68
CA ASP A 280 13.15 -7.02 -25.99
C ASP A 280 14.63 -7.38 -25.70
N GLY A 281 14.90 -8.67 -25.46
CA GLY A 281 16.14 -9.13 -24.83
C GLY A 281 17.46 -8.77 -25.54
N SER A 282 17.40 -8.30 -26.78
CA SER A 282 18.54 -7.79 -27.55
C SER A 282 18.93 -6.33 -27.21
N ALA A 283 18.06 -5.56 -26.54
CA ALA A 283 18.25 -4.12 -26.31
C ALA A 283 19.32 -3.77 -25.26
N VAL A 284 19.53 -4.63 -24.26
CA VAL A 284 20.47 -4.36 -23.15
C VAL A 284 21.89 -4.81 -23.49
N ARG A 285 22.55 -4.04 -24.38
CA ARG A 285 23.99 -4.16 -24.68
C ARG A 285 24.68 -2.80 -24.69
N GLY A 286 25.09 -2.35 -23.50
CA GLY A 286 25.92 -1.16 -23.32
C GLY A 286 26.41 -1.05 -21.87
N SER A 287 27.63 -0.54 -21.68
CA SER A 287 28.28 -0.40 -20.36
C SER A 287 27.77 0.79 -19.53
N ALA A 288 26.47 1.10 -19.64
CA ALA A 288 25.82 2.28 -19.07
C ALA A 288 24.34 2.00 -18.69
N ALA A 289 23.98 0.72 -18.53
CA ALA A 289 22.71 0.27 -17.98
C ALA A 289 22.99 -0.54 -16.71
N GLU A 290 22.02 -0.59 -15.79
CA GLU A 290 22.21 -1.26 -14.50
C GLU A 290 22.37 -2.78 -14.64
N PRO A 291 23.13 -3.45 -13.75
CA PRO A 291 23.43 -4.88 -13.84
C PRO A 291 22.22 -5.80 -14.02
N LEU A 292 21.06 -5.44 -13.47
CA LEU A 292 19.81 -6.20 -13.57
C LEU A 292 18.81 -5.60 -14.57
N ALA A 293 19.13 -4.51 -15.29
CA ALA A 293 18.19 -3.85 -16.22
C ALA A 293 17.67 -4.77 -17.34
N ALA A 294 18.41 -5.82 -17.72
CA ALA A 294 17.94 -6.85 -18.64
C ALA A 294 16.71 -7.62 -18.11
N ARG A 295 16.57 -7.75 -16.78
CA ARG A 295 15.46 -8.43 -16.10
C ARG A 295 14.21 -7.55 -15.99
N GLN A 296 14.35 -6.23 -16.10
CA GLN A 296 13.25 -5.26 -16.02
C GLN A 296 12.54 -5.13 -17.38
N TRP A 297 11.63 -6.06 -17.67
CA TRP A 297 10.77 -5.98 -18.87
C TRP A 297 9.72 -4.86 -18.73
N ASP A 298 9.30 -4.64 -17.49
CA ASP A 298 8.42 -3.60 -16.98
C ASP A 298 8.89 -2.18 -17.35
N MET A 299 10.11 -1.80 -16.93
CA MET A 299 10.72 -0.53 -17.32
C MET A 299 10.83 -0.33 -18.83
N ARG A 300 11.01 -1.40 -19.63
CA ARG A 300 11.05 -1.31 -21.10
C ARG A 300 9.68 -1.14 -21.72
N MET A 301 8.67 -1.86 -21.21
CA MET A 301 7.28 -1.77 -21.66
C MET A 301 6.76 -0.33 -21.60
N ILE A 302 7.06 0.39 -20.52
CA ILE A 302 6.66 1.81 -20.35
C ILE A 302 7.73 2.80 -20.84
N GLY A 303 8.86 2.31 -21.39
CA GLY A 303 9.96 3.13 -21.90
C GLY A 303 10.71 3.94 -20.85
N ALA A 304 10.67 3.56 -19.57
CA ALA A 304 11.41 4.20 -18.48
C ALA A 304 12.93 4.16 -18.72
N ASP A 305 13.45 3.07 -19.33
CA ASP A 305 14.85 2.98 -19.75
C ASP A 305 15.27 4.20 -20.62
N ARG A 306 14.40 4.59 -21.55
CA ARG A 306 14.57 5.73 -22.48
C ARG A 306 14.28 7.05 -21.77
N ALA A 307 13.24 7.10 -20.94
CA ALA A 307 12.85 8.27 -20.16
C ALA A 307 13.99 8.75 -19.25
N ASN A 308 14.71 7.83 -18.61
CA ASN A 308 15.84 8.10 -17.71
C ASN A 308 17.01 8.84 -18.39
N ARG A 309 17.09 8.81 -19.73
CA ARG A 309 18.08 9.56 -20.53
C ARG A 309 17.62 10.96 -20.94
N ILE A 310 16.36 11.33 -20.67
CA ILE A 310 15.72 12.58 -21.10
C ILE A 310 15.20 13.39 -19.90
N ALA A 311 14.44 12.75 -19.01
CA ALA A 311 13.85 13.36 -17.83
C ALA A 311 13.81 12.36 -16.65
N PRO A 312 14.97 12.01 -16.05
CA PRO A 312 15.08 11.05 -14.92
C PRO A 312 14.41 11.49 -13.60
N GLY A 313 13.55 12.50 -13.62
CA GLY A 313 13.06 13.20 -12.42
C GLY A 313 14.08 14.21 -11.85
N THR A 314 13.76 14.80 -10.70
CA THR A 314 14.67 15.73 -9.99
C THR A 314 14.59 15.58 -8.47
N LYS A 315 15.70 15.85 -7.77
CA LYS A 315 15.80 15.76 -6.30
C LYS A 315 14.90 16.74 -5.56
N LYS A 316 14.24 17.66 -6.25
CA LYS A 316 13.24 18.57 -5.67
C LYS A 316 11.84 17.96 -5.58
N VAL A 317 11.59 16.82 -6.21
CA VAL A 317 10.32 16.09 -6.10
C VAL A 317 10.41 15.07 -4.97
N LEU A 318 9.43 15.12 -4.07
CA LEU A 318 9.27 14.27 -2.92
C LEU A 318 8.17 13.24 -3.20
N VAL A 319 8.54 11.96 -3.27
CA VAL A 319 7.60 10.85 -3.44
C VAL A 319 7.39 10.15 -2.10
N GLY A 320 6.17 10.18 -1.59
CA GLY A 320 5.78 9.51 -0.35
C GLY A 320 5.38 8.05 -0.59
N ILE A 321 5.96 7.15 0.20
CA ILE A 321 5.70 5.72 0.19
C ILE A 321 4.84 5.40 1.42
N ILE A 322 3.52 5.37 1.26
CA ILE A 322 2.59 5.01 2.35
C ILE A 322 2.43 3.49 2.30
N ASP A 323 3.32 2.79 3.01
CA ASP A 323 3.51 1.35 2.85
C ASP A 323 3.98 0.69 4.18
N THR A 324 4.47 -0.56 4.14
CA THR A 324 5.05 -1.29 5.28
C THR A 324 6.34 -0.67 5.81
N GLY A 325 7.09 0.03 4.96
CA GLY A 325 8.36 0.66 5.33
C GLY A 325 9.22 0.94 4.11
N VAL A 326 10.47 1.33 4.33
CA VAL A 326 11.52 1.27 3.31
C VAL A 326 12.86 0.96 3.99
N ASP A 327 13.59 -0.05 3.52
CA ASP A 327 15.01 -0.24 3.84
C ASP A 327 15.84 0.88 3.18
N GLY A 328 15.85 2.04 3.84
CA GLY A 328 16.63 3.21 3.44
C GLY A 328 18.15 3.02 3.53
N LYS A 329 18.63 1.83 3.90
CA LYS A 329 20.04 1.43 3.90
C LYS A 329 20.38 0.50 2.72
N HIS A 330 19.37 0.00 1.98
CA HIS A 330 19.58 -0.80 0.79
C HIS A 330 20.46 0.00 -0.20
N PRO A 331 21.58 -0.56 -0.73
CA PRO A 331 22.54 0.19 -1.55
C PRO A 331 21.94 0.89 -2.77
N ASP A 332 20.82 0.36 -3.26
CA ASP A 332 20.08 0.83 -4.43
C ASP A 332 18.85 1.71 -4.06
N ILE A 333 18.70 2.11 -2.79
CA ILE A 333 17.67 3.05 -2.34
C ILE A 333 18.29 4.21 -1.54
N ALA A 334 19.34 3.94 -0.76
CA ALA A 334 20.00 4.92 0.09
C ALA A 334 20.40 6.26 -0.58
N PRO A 335 20.86 6.31 -1.87
CA PRO A 335 21.15 7.60 -2.54
C PRO A 335 19.91 8.46 -2.83
N ASN A 336 18.72 7.87 -2.75
CA ASN A 336 17.43 8.50 -3.02
C ASN A 336 16.58 8.66 -1.76
N PHE A 337 16.96 8.04 -0.65
CA PHE A 337 16.17 7.97 0.57
C PHE A 337 16.27 9.23 1.45
N ASN A 338 15.16 9.96 1.61
CA ASN A 338 15.08 11.12 2.49
C ASN A 338 14.72 10.70 3.93
N ARG A 339 15.74 10.31 4.70
CA ARG A 339 15.64 9.96 6.12
C ARG A 339 15.16 11.11 7.03
N ALA A 340 15.27 12.37 6.58
CA ALA A 340 14.92 13.54 7.37
C ALA A 340 13.40 13.82 7.38
N LEU A 341 12.73 13.60 6.24
CA LEU A 341 11.28 13.71 6.10
C LEU A 341 10.54 12.41 6.41
N SER A 342 11.19 11.25 6.27
CA SER A 342 10.56 9.94 6.52
C SER A 342 10.05 9.76 7.95
N ARG A 343 8.91 9.08 8.14
CA ARG A 343 8.24 8.83 9.43
C ARG A 343 7.67 7.41 9.50
N ASN A 344 7.47 6.95 10.73
CA ASN A 344 6.75 5.73 11.06
C ASN A 344 5.51 6.11 11.89
N PHE A 345 4.30 5.75 11.44
CA PHE A 345 3.02 6.03 12.11
C PHE A 345 2.45 4.80 12.84
N VAL A 346 3.11 3.65 12.71
CA VAL A 346 2.78 2.36 13.35
C VAL A 346 3.50 2.21 14.69
N THR A 347 2.97 1.34 15.57
CA THR A 347 3.58 0.92 16.83
C THR A 347 3.32 -0.58 16.96
N ASP A 348 4.39 -1.36 17.01
CA ASP A 348 4.43 -2.82 16.78
C ASP A 348 3.57 -3.60 17.80
N ARG A 349 2.91 -4.66 17.33
CA ARG A 349 1.85 -5.37 18.10
C ARG A 349 1.99 -6.89 18.10
N PRO A 350 2.67 -7.49 19.09
CA PRO A 350 2.94 -8.92 19.07
C PRO A 350 1.74 -9.86 19.01
N ASN A 351 0.59 -9.44 19.54
CA ASN A 351 -0.65 -10.19 19.42
C ASN A 351 -1.83 -9.28 19.11
N ASP A 352 -2.84 -9.85 18.44
CA ASP A 352 -4.12 -9.23 18.19
C ASP A 352 -5.03 -9.23 19.46
N PRO A 353 -6.22 -8.59 19.41
CA PRO A 353 -7.20 -8.62 20.50
C PRO A 353 -7.73 -10.01 20.92
N LYS A 354 -7.48 -11.08 20.15
CA LYS A 354 -7.79 -12.47 20.51
C LYS A 354 -6.58 -13.19 21.16
N GLY A 355 -5.42 -12.54 21.22
CA GLY A 355 -4.18 -13.12 21.72
C GLY A 355 -3.45 -13.99 20.68
N GLN A 356 -3.78 -13.86 19.40
CA GLN A 356 -3.09 -14.56 18.31
C GLN A 356 -1.86 -13.76 17.87
N PRO A 357 -0.74 -14.42 17.51
CA PRO A 357 0.42 -13.74 16.94
C PRO A 357 0.03 -12.89 15.73
N PHE A 358 0.42 -11.63 15.76
CA PHE A 358 0.08 -10.62 14.77
C PHE A 358 1.36 -10.07 14.12
N ASP A 359 2.05 -9.15 14.78
CA ASP A 359 3.03 -8.27 14.12
C ASP A 359 4.51 -8.66 14.26
N GLY A 360 4.81 -9.71 15.02
CA GLY A 360 6.18 -10.03 15.44
C GLY A 360 6.49 -9.55 16.86
N PRO A 361 7.77 -9.51 17.30
CA PRO A 361 8.16 -8.99 18.61
C PRO A 361 8.01 -7.45 18.73
N CYS A 362 8.72 -6.85 19.70
CA CYS A 362 9.04 -5.42 19.68
C CYS A 362 10.56 -5.27 19.57
N GLU A 363 11.07 -5.33 18.35
CA GLU A 363 12.48 -5.26 17.99
C GLU A 363 13.15 -3.98 18.51
N TYR A 364 12.40 -2.88 18.55
CA TYR A 364 12.91 -1.55 18.85
C TYR A 364 12.28 -0.92 20.10
N LYS A 365 12.98 0.08 20.65
CA LYS A 365 12.62 0.71 21.93
C LYS A 365 11.25 1.40 21.84
N GLY A 366 10.26 0.79 22.48
CA GLY A 366 8.90 1.31 22.56
C GLY A 366 7.94 0.70 21.55
N CYS A 367 8.30 -0.44 20.93
CA CYS A 367 7.57 -1.07 19.84
C CYS A 367 7.38 -0.07 18.69
N LYS A 368 8.49 0.38 18.08
CA LYS A 368 8.46 1.36 16.99
C LYS A 368 9.77 1.39 16.20
N ASP A 369 9.69 1.04 14.92
CA ASP A 369 10.85 0.91 14.04
C ASP A 369 11.48 2.25 13.64
N PRO A 370 12.80 2.26 13.39
CA PRO A 370 13.45 3.33 12.66
C PRO A 370 12.81 3.55 11.30
N VAL A 371 12.80 4.81 10.85
CA VAL A 371 12.20 5.21 9.57
C VAL A 371 12.89 4.65 8.31
N ASP A 372 14.04 3.97 8.47
CA ASP A 372 14.84 3.32 7.42
C ASP A 372 14.92 1.80 7.61
N VAL A 373 13.83 1.23 8.09
CA VAL A 373 13.57 -0.20 8.27
C VAL A 373 12.24 -0.55 7.60
N ASP A 374 12.16 -1.78 7.12
CA ASP A 374 10.99 -2.44 6.52
C ASP A 374 11.20 -3.92 6.78
N ASP A 375 10.44 -4.50 7.70
CA ASP A 375 10.65 -5.88 8.14
C ASP A 375 9.66 -6.87 7.47
N ASP A 376 8.64 -6.38 6.76
CA ASP A 376 7.90 -7.09 5.70
C ASP A 376 8.65 -7.07 4.34
N GLY A 377 8.99 -5.89 3.82
CA GLY A 377 9.73 -5.72 2.56
C GLY A 377 8.92 -5.30 1.33
N HIS A 378 7.60 -5.21 1.41
CA HIS A 378 6.72 -4.74 0.33
C HIS A 378 6.99 -3.26 -0.03
N GLY A 379 7.02 -2.36 0.96
CA GLY A 379 7.28 -0.94 0.73
C GLY A 379 8.66 -0.62 0.14
N THR A 380 9.67 -1.44 0.44
CA THR A 380 11.01 -1.39 -0.19
C THR A 380 10.96 -1.73 -1.68
N HIS A 381 10.14 -2.70 -2.07
CA HIS A 381 9.93 -3.10 -3.47
C HIS A 381 9.19 -1.98 -4.25
N VAL A 382 8.15 -1.42 -3.64
CA VAL A 382 7.39 -0.26 -4.15
C VAL A 382 8.31 0.97 -4.35
N ALA A 383 9.12 1.31 -3.35
CA ALA A 383 10.00 2.47 -3.38
C ALA A 383 11.11 2.37 -4.44
N SER A 384 11.71 1.19 -4.62
CA SER A 384 12.73 0.94 -5.64
C SER A 384 12.17 0.91 -7.07
N THR A 385 10.96 0.38 -7.26
CA THR A 385 10.23 0.46 -8.54
C THR A 385 10.02 1.93 -8.97
N ILE A 386 9.63 2.80 -8.03
CA ILE A 386 9.53 4.26 -8.28
C ILE A 386 10.89 4.86 -8.61
N GLY A 387 11.92 4.56 -7.81
CA GLY A 387 13.10 5.41 -7.74
C GLY A 387 14.37 4.77 -7.17
N SER A 388 14.71 3.53 -7.53
CA SER A 388 16.12 3.13 -7.56
C SER A 388 16.90 4.08 -8.49
N PRO A 389 18.07 4.61 -8.08
CA PRO A 389 18.86 5.51 -8.90
C PRO A 389 19.60 4.77 -10.02
N VAL A 390 20.16 5.51 -10.98
CA VAL A 390 21.18 4.98 -11.90
C VAL A 390 22.54 5.16 -11.22
N ASN A 391 23.14 4.08 -10.72
CA ASN A 391 24.32 4.08 -9.83
C ASN A 391 25.40 3.03 -10.17
N GLY A 392 25.15 2.08 -11.08
CA GLY A 392 26.05 0.95 -11.42
C GLY A 392 25.82 -0.36 -10.65
N LYS A 393 24.71 -0.49 -9.90
CA LYS A 393 24.29 -1.65 -9.09
C LYS A 393 22.80 -1.92 -9.34
N GLY A 394 22.36 -3.17 -9.19
CA GLY A 394 20.93 -3.45 -9.06
C GLY A 394 20.09 -3.10 -10.29
N ILE A 395 19.03 -2.31 -10.05
CA ILE A 395 17.99 -1.95 -11.02
C ILE A 395 17.90 -0.43 -11.18
N ALA A 396 17.18 0.04 -12.21
CA ALA A 396 16.76 1.45 -12.28
C ALA A 396 15.27 1.58 -11.99
N GLY A 397 14.87 2.57 -11.20
CA GLY A 397 13.48 2.97 -11.04
C GLY A 397 12.97 3.80 -12.23
N VAL A 398 11.66 4.08 -12.24
CA VAL A 398 11.04 4.92 -13.26
C VAL A 398 11.50 6.37 -13.20
N ALA A 399 11.79 6.91 -12.01
CA ALA A 399 12.21 8.30 -11.79
C ALA A 399 13.49 8.37 -10.92
N PRO A 400 14.65 7.92 -11.43
CA PRO A 400 15.85 7.61 -10.64
C PRO A 400 16.51 8.81 -9.93
N ASN A 401 16.11 10.05 -10.20
CA ASN A 401 16.63 11.25 -9.53
C ASN A 401 15.70 11.87 -8.47
N VAL A 402 14.55 11.29 -8.13
CA VAL A 402 13.65 11.83 -7.09
C VAL A 402 14.19 11.63 -5.66
N GLN A 403 13.46 12.12 -4.67
CA GLN A 403 13.62 11.70 -3.27
C GLN A 403 12.46 10.79 -2.84
N LEU A 404 12.79 9.66 -2.21
CA LEU A 404 11.85 8.70 -1.63
C LEU A 404 11.67 9.01 -0.14
N VAL A 405 10.43 9.15 0.31
CA VAL A 405 10.05 9.44 1.70
C VAL A 405 9.21 8.29 2.24
N ASN A 406 9.74 7.52 3.19
CA ASN A 406 8.97 6.48 3.88
C ASN A 406 7.92 7.14 4.79
N LEU A 407 6.64 6.76 4.61
CA LEU A 407 5.50 7.21 5.41
C LEU A 407 4.80 5.99 6.03
N ARG A 408 5.57 5.08 6.64
CA ARG A 408 5.13 3.76 7.15
C ARG A 408 3.81 3.84 7.89
N ALA A 409 2.78 3.25 7.28
CA ALA A 409 1.42 3.09 7.79
C ALA A 409 1.01 1.61 7.86
N GLY A 410 1.70 0.74 7.11
CA GLY A 410 1.60 -0.70 7.20
C GLY A 410 2.41 -1.25 8.38
N HIS A 411 1.86 -2.28 9.00
CA HIS A 411 2.49 -3.09 10.03
C HIS A 411 3.42 -4.15 9.38
N ASP A 412 4.34 -4.80 10.10
CA ASP A 412 5.21 -5.86 9.52
C ASP A 412 4.45 -7.17 9.24
N SER A 413 3.24 -7.26 9.78
CA SER A 413 2.19 -8.21 9.40
C SER A 413 1.48 -7.87 8.07
N GLY A 414 1.80 -6.74 7.43
CA GLY A 414 1.19 -6.27 6.18
C GLY A 414 -0.13 -5.50 6.34
N PHE A 415 -0.58 -5.21 7.57
CA PHE A 415 -1.89 -4.59 7.83
C PHE A 415 -1.85 -3.05 7.88
N PHE A 416 -2.85 -2.41 7.27
CA PHE A 416 -3.00 -0.96 7.08
C PHE A 416 -4.28 -0.44 7.73
N PHE A 417 -4.24 -0.21 9.04
CA PHE A 417 -5.37 0.38 9.76
C PHE A 417 -5.59 1.86 9.43
N LEU A 418 -6.81 2.35 9.71
CA LEU A 418 -7.22 3.72 9.42
C LEU A 418 -6.28 4.77 10.05
N LYS A 419 -6.00 4.72 11.36
CA LYS A 419 -5.31 5.82 12.05
C LYS A 419 -3.88 6.10 11.51
N PRO A 420 -2.99 5.12 11.31
CA PRO A 420 -1.68 5.34 10.67
C PRO A 420 -1.80 5.93 9.26
N SER A 421 -2.74 5.44 8.45
CA SER A 421 -2.96 5.92 7.07
C SER A 421 -3.44 7.39 7.02
N LEU A 422 -4.33 7.79 7.93
CA LEU A 422 -4.75 9.19 8.08
C LEU A 422 -3.60 10.10 8.54
N ASP A 423 -2.75 9.62 9.43
CA ASP A 423 -1.57 10.36 9.89
C ASP A 423 -0.53 10.52 8.77
N ALA A 424 -0.29 9.47 7.98
CA ALA A 424 0.60 9.50 6.83
C ALA A 424 0.15 10.49 5.74
N LEU A 425 -1.14 10.48 5.38
CA LEU A 425 -1.73 11.45 4.44
C LEU A 425 -1.70 12.89 4.98
N THR A 426 -2.05 13.09 6.26
CA THR A 426 -2.00 14.42 6.89
C THR A 426 -0.57 14.95 6.95
N TYR A 427 0.40 14.09 7.26
CA TYR A 427 1.81 14.45 7.27
C TYR A 427 2.34 14.76 5.86
N ALA A 428 1.95 14.00 4.84
CA ALA A 428 2.30 14.28 3.45
C ALA A 428 1.81 15.68 3.02
N ALA A 429 0.56 15.99 3.38
CA ALA A 429 -0.09 17.28 3.15
C ALA A 429 0.56 18.45 3.91
N ASP A 430 1.02 18.21 5.15
CA ASP A 430 1.66 19.22 6.00
C ASP A 430 3.15 19.45 5.69
N ASN A 431 3.81 18.56 4.93
CA ASN A 431 5.25 18.59 4.67
C ASN A 431 5.59 18.70 3.16
N GLY A 432 4.60 19.01 2.31
CA GLY A 432 4.83 19.34 0.90
C GLY A 432 5.27 18.15 0.03
N ILE A 433 4.76 16.95 0.29
CA ILE A 433 5.02 15.77 -0.56
C ILE A 433 4.25 15.93 -1.89
N ASP A 434 4.93 15.85 -3.03
CA ASP A 434 4.31 16.10 -4.34
C ASP A 434 3.34 15.00 -4.78
N VAL A 435 3.68 13.73 -4.49
CA VAL A 435 2.90 12.56 -4.87
C VAL A 435 3.08 11.43 -3.86
N VAL A 436 2.01 10.69 -3.57
CA VAL A 436 2.06 9.48 -2.73
C VAL A 436 1.58 8.24 -3.49
N ASN A 437 2.26 7.13 -3.24
CA ASN A 437 1.83 5.80 -3.63
C ASN A 437 1.12 5.11 -2.45
N MET A 438 -0.02 4.48 -2.72
CA MET A 438 -0.81 3.71 -1.75
C MET A 438 -1.07 2.30 -2.31
N SER A 439 -0.28 1.31 -1.88
CA SER A 439 -0.38 -0.08 -2.38
C SER A 439 -1.14 -1.00 -1.40
N PHE A 440 -2.25 -0.53 -0.83
CA PHE A 440 -3.01 -1.19 0.25
C PHE A 440 -4.52 -0.88 0.19
N TYR A 441 -5.32 -1.57 1.00
CA TYR A 441 -6.68 -1.18 1.39
C TYR A 441 -6.75 -0.95 2.92
N ILE A 442 -7.79 -0.27 3.43
CA ILE A 442 -7.92 -0.01 4.87
C ILE A 442 -8.54 -1.19 5.62
N ASP A 443 -7.73 -1.79 6.49
CA ASP A 443 -8.14 -2.88 7.37
C ASP A 443 -9.15 -2.43 8.45
N PRO A 444 -10.06 -3.33 8.89
CA PRO A 444 -10.13 -4.76 8.55
C PRO A 444 -10.96 -5.10 7.29
N TRP A 445 -11.32 -4.12 6.45
CA TRP A 445 -12.33 -4.27 5.41
C TRP A 445 -11.77 -4.05 4.00
N ALA A 446 -11.63 -5.13 3.23
CA ALA A 446 -11.31 -5.05 1.80
C ALA A 446 -12.40 -4.30 1.01
N PHE A 447 -13.66 -4.39 1.47
CA PHE A 447 -14.79 -3.63 0.94
C PHE A 447 -15.58 -2.97 2.08
N ASN A 448 -15.54 -1.65 2.18
CA ASN A 448 -16.23 -0.88 3.22
C ASN A 448 -17.64 -0.51 2.77
N CYS A 449 -18.65 -1.09 3.42
CA CYS A 449 -20.06 -0.88 3.14
C CYS A 449 -20.72 0.07 4.14
N THR A 450 -21.54 1.03 3.68
CA THR A 450 -22.18 2.00 4.59
C THR A 450 -23.27 1.39 5.48
N SER A 451 -23.93 0.31 5.03
CA SER A 451 -25.13 -0.26 5.67
C SER A 451 -25.42 -1.72 5.25
N ASN A 452 -24.39 -2.56 5.08
CA ASN A 452 -24.57 -3.95 4.65
C ASN A 452 -25.41 -4.74 5.69
N PRO A 453 -26.51 -5.42 5.30
CA PRO A 453 -27.37 -6.16 6.23
C PRO A 453 -26.71 -7.40 6.84
N ALA A 454 -25.57 -7.86 6.32
CA ALA A 454 -24.76 -8.91 6.94
C ALA A 454 -23.94 -8.41 8.14
N ASP A 455 -23.86 -7.09 8.37
CA ASP A 455 -22.98 -6.46 9.36
C ASP A 455 -23.77 -5.88 10.53
N SER A 456 -23.22 -5.96 11.74
CA SER A 456 -23.81 -5.33 12.92
C SER A 456 -23.79 -3.81 12.79
N LYS A 457 -24.68 -3.13 13.53
CA LYS A 457 -24.75 -1.66 13.57
C LYS A 457 -23.41 -1.00 13.95
N ARG A 458 -22.55 -1.69 14.72
CA ARG A 458 -21.19 -1.25 15.03
C ARG A 458 -20.28 -1.35 13.81
N GLU A 459 -20.21 -2.51 13.16
CA GLU A 459 -19.38 -2.73 11.96
C GLU A 459 -19.78 -1.78 10.82
N GLN A 460 -21.08 -1.47 10.67
CA GLN A 460 -21.56 -0.46 9.72
C GLN A 460 -21.13 0.96 10.10
N LEU A 461 -21.17 1.33 11.39
CA LEU A 461 -20.70 2.65 11.87
C LEU A 461 -19.17 2.76 11.75
N GLU A 462 -18.44 1.65 11.85
CA GLU A 462 -17.00 1.55 11.67
C GLU A 462 -16.59 1.71 10.19
N GLN A 463 -17.22 0.97 9.27
CA GLN A 463 -17.02 1.13 7.83
C GLN A 463 -17.36 2.55 7.34
N ARG A 464 -18.44 3.18 7.85
CA ARG A 464 -18.73 4.60 7.56
C ARG A 464 -17.66 5.56 8.09
N GLY A 465 -17.03 5.25 9.23
CA GLY A 465 -15.93 6.04 9.77
C GLY A 465 -14.65 5.89 8.95
N ILE A 466 -14.36 4.69 8.45
CA ILE A 466 -13.27 4.42 7.53
C ILE A 466 -13.45 5.19 6.22
N ILE A 467 -14.62 5.07 5.55
CA ILE A 467 -14.93 5.81 4.32
C ILE A 467 -14.82 7.33 4.54
N THR A 468 -15.45 7.86 5.59
CA THR A 468 -15.45 9.31 5.85
C THR A 468 -14.07 9.83 6.22
N GLY A 469 -13.34 9.11 7.06
CA GLY A 469 -12.00 9.48 7.48
C GLY A 469 -11.02 9.48 6.31
N MET A 470 -11.02 8.40 5.53
CA MET A 470 -10.10 8.26 4.41
C MET A 470 -10.37 9.32 3.33
N GLN A 471 -11.62 9.53 2.91
CA GLN A 471 -11.96 10.58 1.95
C GLN A 471 -11.52 11.97 2.45
N ARG A 472 -11.77 12.32 3.72
CA ARG A 472 -11.33 13.62 4.29
C ARG A 472 -9.81 13.79 4.31
N ALA A 473 -9.04 12.73 4.52
CA ALA A 473 -7.57 12.82 4.48
C ALA A 473 -7.02 12.89 3.05
N LEU A 474 -7.65 12.20 2.10
CA LEU A 474 -7.34 12.29 0.66
C LEU A 474 -7.69 13.70 0.14
N ASP A 475 -8.85 14.25 0.50
CA ASP A 475 -9.27 15.62 0.21
C ASP A 475 -8.28 16.64 0.80
N TYR A 476 -7.87 16.45 2.07
CA TYR A 476 -6.88 17.31 2.71
C TYR A 476 -5.53 17.28 1.98
N ALA A 477 -5.07 16.08 1.59
CA ALA A 477 -3.84 15.90 0.83
C ALA A 477 -3.91 16.58 -0.56
N ARG A 478 -4.99 16.38 -1.34
CA ARG A 478 -5.15 17.10 -2.62
C ARG A 478 -5.25 18.61 -2.43
N SER A 479 -5.90 19.09 -1.37
CA SER A 479 -5.95 20.53 -1.05
C SER A 479 -4.58 21.16 -0.74
N LYS A 480 -3.56 20.32 -0.51
CA LYS A 480 -2.17 20.69 -0.24
C LYS A 480 -1.21 20.43 -1.41
N GLY A 481 -1.72 19.98 -2.56
CA GLY A 481 -0.92 19.71 -3.75
C GLY A 481 -0.41 18.26 -3.86
N VAL A 482 -0.80 17.37 -2.95
CA VAL A 482 -0.39 15.95 -3.00
C VAL A 482 -1.18 15.23 -4.09
N THR A 483 -0.48 14.66 -5.07
CA THR A 483 -1.06 13.75 -6.07
C THR A 483 -1.23 12.36 -5.47
N LEU A 484 -2.38 11.70 -5.70
CA LEU A 484 -2.75 10.45 -5.03
C LEU A 484 -2.87 9.31 -6.04
N ILE A 485 -2.03 8.27 -5.90
CA ILE A 485 -2.04 7.09 -6.78
C ILE A 485 -2.20 5.82 -5.93
N SER A 486 -3.08 4.92 -6.35
CA SER A 486 -3.40 3.69 -5.63
C SER A 486 -3.32 2.45 -6.50
N ALA A 487 -2.95 1.33 -5.87
CA ALA A 487 -3.22 0.00 -6.40
C ALA A 487 -4.75 -0.22 -6.45
N LEU A 488 -5.27 -0.75 -7.56
CA LEU A 488 -6.72 -0.96 -7.73
C LEU A 488 -7.25 -2.16 -6.92
N GLY A 489 -6.45 -3.23 -6.78
CA GLY A 489 -6.79 -4.44 -6.04
C GLY A 489 -6.39 -5.74 -6.76
N ASN A 490 -6.41 -6.86 -6.02
CA ASN A 490 -5.81 -8.15 -6.41
C ASN A 490 -6.76 -9.36 -6.24
N GLY A 491 -8.08 -9.16 -6.34
CA GLY A 491 -9.09 -10.20 -6.11
C GLY A 491 -9.68 -10.90 -7.34
N SER A 492 -9.23 -10.57 -8.57
CA SER A 492 -9.91 -10.91 -9.84
C SER A 492 -11.33 -10.32 -9.97
N ILE A 493 -11.67 -9.27 -9.22
CA ILE A 493 -13.03 -8.73 -9.08
C ILE A 493 -13.36 -7.68 -10.15
N ASP A 494 -14.54 -7.83 -10.74
CA ASP A 494 -15.25 -6.76 -11.46
C ASP A 494 -15.85 -5.78 -10.43
N LEU A 495 -15.19 -4.65 -10.22
CA LEU A 495 -15.63 -3.57 -9.33
C LEU A 495 -16.83 -2.81 -9.91
N GLY A 496 -17.14 -2.99 -11.20
CA GLY A 496 -18.42 -2.59 -11.79
C GLY A 496 -19.59 -3.48 -11.33
N ASN A 497 -19.33 -4.70 -10.85
CA ASN A 497 -20.34 -5.68 -10.44
C ASN A 497 -19.85 -6.59 -9.30
N PRO A 498 -19.39 -6.05 -8.15
CA PRO A 498 -18.90 -6.85 -7.05
C PRO A 498 -20.08 -7.58 -6.38
N ARG A 499 -19.85 -8.80 -5.88
CA ARG A 499 -20.94 -9.68 -5.39
C ARG A 499 -20.68 -10.34 -4.04
N THR A 500 -19.43 -10.72 -3.79
CA THR A 500 -19.05 -11.52 -2.63
C THR A 500 -17.73 -11.02 -2.09
N ASP A 501 -17.69 -10.77 -0.79
CA ASP A 501 -16.46 -10.61 -0.02
C ASP A 501 -16.34 -11.80 0.93
N THR A 502 -15.20 -12.49 0.90
CA THR A 502 -14.89 -13.64 1.77
C THR A 502 -13.80 -13.34 2.80
N GLN A 503 -13.20 -12.15 2.75
CA GLN A 503 -12.00 -11.78 3.48
C GLN A 503 -12.30 -10.87 4.67
N SER A 504 -13.28 -9.96 4.55
CA SER A 504 -13.59 -9.03 5.65
C SER A 504 -14.53 -9.62 6.72
N PRO A 505 -14.44 -9.17 7.99
CA PRO A 505 -13.30 -8.45 8.56
C PRO A 505 -12.10 -9.39 8.72
N ASN A 506 -10.94 -9.04 8.14
CA ASN A 506 -9.76 -9.90 8.16
C ASN A 506 -9.03 -9.89 9.52
N TYR A 507 -9.23 -8.83 10.31
CA TYR A 507 -8.67 -8.60 11.64
C TYR A 507 -9.77 -8.33 12.68
N PRO A 508 -9.64 -8.80 13.93
CA PRO A 508 -8.63 -9.75 14.44
C PRO A 508 -8.69 -11.10 13.71
N LYS A 509 -7.63 -11.90 13.81
CA LYS A 509 -7.47 -13.16 13.08
C LYS A 509 -8.69 -14.07 13.30
N GLU A 510 -9.09 -14.87 12.31
CA GLU A 510 -10.29 -15.73 12.41
C GLU A 510 -11.61 -14.93 12.62
N SER A 511 -11.76 -13.78 11.96
CA SER A 511 -13.03 -13.01 11.95
C SER A 511 -13.67 -12.90 10.57
N SER A 512 -12.98 -13.34 9.51
CA SER A 512 -13.43 -13.25 8.13
C SER A 512 -14.66 -14.11 7.87
N ARG A 513 -15.59 -13.60 7.06
CA ARG A 513 -16.87 -14.26 6.78
C ARG A 513 -17.43 -13.84 5.43
N THR A 514 -18.11 -14.76 4.76
CA THR A 514 -18.75 -14.47 3.47
C THR A 514 -19.88 -13.45 3.64
N ARG A 515 -19.67 -12.25 3.08
CA ARG A 515 -20.69 -11.20 2.91
C ARG A 515 -21.11 -11.12 1.44
N LYS A 516 -22.37 -10.79 1.20
CA LYS A 516 -22.77 -10.23 -0.10
C LYS A 516 -22.40 -8.76 -0.12
N ILE A 517 -21.88 -8.28 -1.24
CA ILE A 517 -21.57 -6.88 -1.48
C ILE A 517 -22.16 -6.44 -2.83
N ASP A 518 -22.20 -5.14 -3.05
CA ASP A 518 -22.56 -4.44 -4.29
C ASP A 518 -21.77 -3.12 -4.35
N ASN A 519 -21.99 -2.28 -5.37
CA ASN A 519 -21.28 -1.02 -5.58
C ASN A 519 -21.49 0.05 -4.46
N SER A 520 -22.31 -0.22 -3.43
CA SER A 520 -22.35 0.60 -2.20
C SER A 520 -21.25 0.25 -1.19
N CYS A 521 -20.47 -0.80 -1.47
CA CYS A 521 -19.30 -1.22 -0.74
C CYS A 521 -18.02 -0.86 -1.52
N LEU A 522 -17.12 -0.08 -0.93
CA LEU A 522 -15.95 0.48 -1.61
C LEU A 522 -14.64 -0.11 -1.08
N ASN A 523 -13.75 -0.54 -1.96
CA ASN A 523 -12.32 -0.64 -1.64
C ASN A 523 -11.76 0.77 -1.43
N VAL A 524 -11.15 1.06 -0.28
CA VAL A 524 -10.55 2.38 0.00
C VAL A 524 -9.08 2.21 0.39
N PRO A 525 -8.15 3.02 -0.17
CA PRO A 525 -8.39 4.24 -0.94
C PRO A 525 -8.74 4.07 -2.43
N ALA A 526 -8.70 2.86 -3.02
CA ALA A 526 -8.77 2.68 -4.47
C ALA A 526 -10.02 3.29 -5.15
N GLU A 527 -11.21 3.17 -4.56
CA GLU A 527 -12.48 3.71 -5.10
C GLU A 527 -12.86 5.08 -4.47
N SER A 528 -11.92 5.72 -3.76
CA SER A 528 -12.13 7.05 -3.17
C SER A 528 -11.94 8.17 -4.19
N LYS A 529 -12.69 9.26 -4.05
CA LYS A 529 -12.69 10.36 -5.01
C LYS A 529 -11.36 11.10 -5.00
N GLY A 530 -10.80 11.32 -6.20
CA GLY A 530 -9.51 11.99 -6.38
C GLY A 530 -8.31 11.07 -6.17
N VAL A 531 -8.49 9.75 -6.06
CA VAL A 531 -7.41 8.78 -6.17
C VAL A 531 -7.32 8.33 -7.63
N ILE A 532 -6.11 8.25 -8.17
CA ILE A 532 -5.84 7.68 -9.50
C ILE A 532 -5.56 6.20 -9.32
N SER A 533 -6.44 5.33 -9.81
CA SER A 533 -6.37 3.89 -9.49
C SER A 533 -5.90 3.02 -10.67
N VAL A 534 -4.95 2.12 -10.36
CA VAL A 534 -4.07 1.48 -11.34
C VAL A 534 -4.25 -0.04 -11.37
N SER A 535 -4.64 -0.57 -12.52
CA SER A 535 -4.71 -2.00 -12.80
C SER A 535 -3.34 -2.57 -13.22
N ALA A 536 -3.15 -3.88 -13.04
CA ALA A 536 -1.88 -4.55 -13.31
C ALA A 536 -1.83 -5.23 -14.68
N LEU A 537 -0.64 -5.22 -15.30
CA LEU A 537 -0.32 -5.93 -16.54
C LEU A 537 0.78 -6.99 -16.35
N GLY A 538 0.68 -8.07 -17.13
CA GLY A 538 1.77 -9.02 -17.37
C GLY A 538 2.63 -8.68 -18.60
N PRO A 539 3.74 -9.39 -18.85
CA PRO A 539 4.68 -9.12 -19.96
C PRO A 539 4.10 -9.10 -21.39
N SER A 540 2.99 -9.79 -21.66
CA SER A 540 2.27 -9.72 -22.95
C SER A 540 1.47 -8.42 -23.11
N GLY A 541 1.39 -7.61 -22.06
CA GLY A 541 0.57 -6.41 -21.99
C GLY A 541 -0.93 -6.71 -21.83
N ARG A 542 -1.34 -7.94 -21.52
CA ARG A 542 -2.72 -8.24 -21.06
C ARG A 542 -2.91 -7.74 -19.62
N LYS A 543 -4.15 -7.44 -19.21
CA LYS A 543 -4.49 -7.31 -17.78
C LYS A 543 -4.05 -8.59 -17.06
N ALA A 544 -3.31 -8.44 -15.96
CA ALA A 544 -2.95 -9.55 -15.08
C ALA A 544 -4.22 -10.25 -14.57
N VAL A 545 -4.16 -11.56 -14.32
CA VAL A 545 -5.37 -12.33 -13.97
C VAL A 545 -5.96 -11.80 -12.67
N TYR A 546 -5.16 -11.76 -11.59
CA TYR A 546 -5.54 -11.31 -10.26
C TYR A 546 -6.01 -9.85 -10.19
N SER A 547 -5.69 -9.00 -11.18
CA SER A 547 -6.00 -7.57 -11.11
C SER A 547 -7.51 -7.36 -11.07
N ASP A 548 -7.97 -6.61 -10.08
CA ASP A 548 -9.32 -6.05 -10.09
C ASP A 548 -9.47 -5.08 -11.28
N TYR A 549 -10.71 -4.83 -11.69
CA TYR A 549 -11.05 -4.06 -12.90
C TYR A 549 -12.45 -3.46 -12.82
N GLY A 550 -12.69 -2.32 -13.47
CA GLY A 550 -14.03 -1.73 -13.59
C GLY A 550 -13.99 -0.46 -14.46
N ILE A 551 -15.01 -0.22 -15.29
CA ILE A 551 -15.00 0.94 -16.21
C ILE A 551 -15.05 2.29 -15.48
N GLU A 552 -15.64 2.33 -14.29
CA GLU A 552 -15.63 3.53 -13.45
C GLU A 552 -14.34 3.64 -12.64
N GLN A 553 -13.87 2.54 -12.04
CA GLN A 553 -12.74 2.49 -11.10
C GLN A 553 -11.33 2.47 -11.72
N THR A 554 -11.14 1.88 -12.91
CA THR A 554 -9.81 1.83 -13.53
C THR A 554 -9.52 3.14 -14.25
N ASP A 555 -8.51 3.89 -13.79
CA ASP A 555 -8.05 5.10 -14.47
C ASP A 555 -6.90 4.82 -15.44
N LEU A 556 -5.99 3.90 -15.08
CA LEU A 556 -4.79 3.56 -15.83
C LEU A 556 -4.41 2.09 -15.63
N ALA A 557 -3.58 1.57 -16.54
CA ALA A 557 -2.86 0.30 -16.36
C ALA A 557 -1.34 0.51 -16.29
N ALA A 558 -0.64 -0.37 -15.57
CA ALA A 558 0.82 -0.38 -15.53
C ALA A 558 1.38 -1.80 -15.31
N PRO A 559 2.69 -2.06 -15.56
CA PRO A 559 3.31 -3.35 -15.26
C PRO A 559 3.17 -3.70 -13.78
N GLY A 560 2.39 -4.74 -13.47
CA GLY A 560 2.23 -5.27 -12.12
C GLY A 560 2.81 -6.67 -11.95
N GLY A 561 3.22 -7.31 -13.04
CA GLY A 561 3.68 -8.70 -13.02
C GLY A 561 2.52 -9.66 -13.26
N ASP A 562 2.79 -10.77 -13.93
CA ASP A 562 1.88 -11.91 -13.93
C ASP A 562 2.70 -13.17 -14.22
N ALA A 563 3.04 -13.91 -13.15
CA ALA A 563 3.79 -15.15 -13.24
C ALA A 563 3.12 -16.19 -14.16
N LEU A 564 1.81 -16.09 -14.39
CA LEU A 564 0.99 -16.97 -15.22
C LEU A 564 0.83 -16.46 -16.67
N ASP A 565 1.58 -15.43 -17.10
CA ASP A 565 1.52 -14.88 -18.46
C ASP A 565 2.29 -15.70 -19.51
N GLY A 566 1.83 -16.94 -19.72
CA GLY A 566 2.35 -17.86 -20.72
C GLY A 566 1.87 -19.29 -20.48
N THR A 567 2.52 -20.26 -21.14
CA THR A 567 2.16 -21.69 -21.09
C THR A 567 2.56 -22.41 -19.79
N SER A 568 3.33 -21.75 -18.92
CA SER A 568 3.84 -22.27 -17.65
C SER A 568 4.16 -21.11 -16.71
N ALA A 569 4.04 -21.30 -15.39
CA ALA A 569 4.38 -20.22 -14.45
C ALA A 569 5.88 -19.92 -14.44
N SER A 570 6.25 -18.63 -14.35
CA SER A 570 7.64 -18.20 -14.19
C SER A 570 7.72 -16.89 -13.39
N PRO A 571 8.53 -16.82 -12.32
CA PRO A 571 8.71 -15.58 -11.56
C PRO A 571 9.41 -14.50 -12.38
N LEU A 572 10.06 -14.83 -13.50
CA LEU A 572 10.68 -13.85 -14.40
C LEU A 572 9.66 -12.99 -15.17
N ARG A 573 8.35 -13.27 -15.03
CA ARG A 573 7.24 -12.45 -15.55
C ARG A 573 6.62 -11.52 -14.49
N SER A 574 7.11 -11.61 -13.26
CA SER A 574 6.82 -10.70 -12.16
C SER A 574 7.72 -9.46 -12.22
N ILE A 575 7.51 -8.50 -11.33
CA ILE A 575 8.30 -7.27 -11.24
C ILE A 575 9.50 -7.48 -10.31
N LEU A 576 10.71 -7.22 -10.81
CA LEU A 576 11.94 -7.30 -10.01
C LEU A 576 12.26 -5.94 -9.39
N ALA A 577 12.23 -5.85 -8.06
CA ALA A 577 12.69 -4.67 -7.34
C ALA A 577 13.34 -5.04 -6.00
N ALA A 578 13.89 -4.07 -5.28
CA ALA A 578 14.73 -4.28 -4.09
C ALA A 578 13.97 -4.97 -2.94
N ALA A 579 14.73 -5.67 -2.09
CA ALA A 579 14.21 -6.43 -0.97
C ALA A 579 15.12 -6.28 0.28
N PRO A 580 14.57 -6.06 1.50
CA PRO A 580 15.37 -6.00 2.70
C PRO A 580 15.99 -7.36 3.01
N LYS A 581 17.30 -7.40 3.31
CA LYS A 581 17.98 -8.66 3.66
C LYS A 581 17.34 -9.34 4.88
N GLY A 582 16.82 -8.55 5.83
CA GLY A 582 16.13 -9.04 7.03
C GLY A 582 14.88 -9.86 6.69
N ALA A 583 13.99 -9.29 5.88
CA ALA A 583 12.78 -9.96 5.41
C ALA A 583 13.12 -11.25 4.66
N MET A 584 14.06 -11.18 3.71
CA MET A 584 14.46 -12.36 2.91
C MET A 584 15.07 -13.49 3.76
N LEU A 585 15.64 -13.19 4.93
CA LEU A 585 16.09 -14.17 5.92
C LEU A 585 14.93 -14.75 6.74
N ARG A 586 13.99 -13.91 7.22
CA ARG A 586 12.81 -14.35 7.99
C ARG A 586 11.89 -15.24 7.17
N ASP A 587 11.60 -14.84 5.93
CA ASP A 587 10.84 -15.63 4.95
C ASP A 587 11.54 -16.94 4.56
N GLY A 588 12.83 -17.08 4.91
CA GLY A 588 13.67 -18.16 4.45
C GLY A 588 13.91 -18.16 2.94
N LYS A 589 13.67 -17.05 2.22
CA LYS A 589 13.95 -16.90 0.78
C LYS A 589 15.46 -16.96 0.49
N ILE A 590 16.30 -16.52 1.43
CA ILE A 590 17.76 -16.73 1.43
C ILE A 590 18.22 -17.59 2.62
N ASP A 591 19.42 -18.17 2.52
CA ASP A 591 20.04 -18.91 3.63
C ASP A 591 20.87 -17.98 4.56
N GLN A 592 21.43 -18.54 5.63
CA GLN A 592 22.26 -17.78 6.61
C GLN A 592 23.54 -17.18 5.99
N ASN A 593 24.03 -17.74 4.88
CA ASN A 593 25.16 -17.22 4.11
C ASN A 593 24.75 -16.10 3.13
N GLY A 594 23.44 -15.83 3.00
CA GLY A 594 22.87 -14.90 2.05
C GLY A 594 22.74 -15.46 0.63
N MET A 595 22.64 -16.77 0.45
CA MET A 595 22.38 -17.40 -0.85
C MET A 595 20.87 -17.51 -1.11
N PRO A 596 20.35 -17.03 -2.27
CA PRO A 596 18.97 -17.30 -2.69
C PRO A 596 18.67 -18.80 -2.81
N LYS A 597 17.51 -19.23 -2.29
CA LYS A 597 17.03 -20.61 -2.40
C LYS A 597 16.16 -20.86 -3.63
N THR A 598 15.67 -19.80 -4.27
CA THR A 598 14.73 -19.84 -5.41
C THR A 598 15.10 -18.80 -6.46
N ALA A 599 14.64 -18.99 -7.69
CA ALA A 599 14.79 -18.01 -8.78
C ALA A 599 13.97 -16.71 -8.58
N SER A 600 13.09 -16.66 -7.58
CA SER A 600 12.31 -15.47 -7.21
C SER A 600 13.08 -14.43 -6.40
N VAL A 601 14.32 -14.72 -5.96
CA VAL A 601 15.23 -13.74 -5.35
C VAL A 601 16.55 -13.68 -6.11
N VAL A 602 16.96 -12.46 -6.45
CA VAL A 602 18.25 -12.16 -7.07
C VAL A 602 19.16 -11.51 -6.02
N ARG A 603 20.41 -11.95 -5.96
CA ARG A 603 21.49 -11.32 -5.19
C ARG A 603 22.45 -10.67 -6.17
N ASP A 604 22.69 -9.37 -6.00
CA ASP A 604 23.76 -8.63 -6.70
C ASP A 604 24.89 -8.33 -5.71
N CYS A 605 26.15 -8.29 -6.17
CA CYS A 605 27.31 -8.09 -5.30
C CYS A 605 28.41 -7.27 -5.98
N HIS A 606 28.80 -6.17 -5.33
CA HIS A 606 29.85 -5.26 -5.77
C HIS A 606 31.00 -5.32 -4.76
N GLY A 607 31.95 -6.22 -5.02
CA GLY A 607 32.99 -6.56 -4.05
C GLY A 607 32.44 -7.34 -2.87
N SER A 608 32.51 -6.76 -1.67
CA SER A 608 31.98 -7.33 -0.42
C SER A 608 30.57 -6.85 -0.06
N GLU A 609 30.07 -5.80 -0.70
CA GLU A 609 28.70 -5.32 -0.54
C GLU A 609 27.76 -6.15 -1.42
N CYS A 610 26.64 -6.63 -0.88
CA CYS A 610 25.63 -7.36 -1.64
C CYS A 610 24.22 -6.87 -1.31
N ALA A 611 23.43 -6.66 -2.35
CA ALA A 611 22.04 -6.24 -2.30
C ALA A 611 21.11 -7.39 -2.75
N TYR A 612 19.82 -7.29 -2.42
CA TYR A 612 18.82 -8.32 -2.68
C TYR A 612 17.61 -7.71 -3.39
N TYR A 613 17.06 -8.46 -4.32
CA TYR A 613 15.92 -8.06 -5.13
C TYR A 613 14.96 -9.24 -5.22
N GLN A 614 13.66 -9.02 -5.18
CA GLN A 614 12.65 -10.06 -5.28
C GLN A 614 11.67 -9.80 -6.43
N TYR A 615 11.18 -10.89 -7.00
CA TYR A 615 10.13 -10.92 -8.01
C TYR A 615 8.76 -10.98 -7.30
N LEU A 616 7.90 -9.97 -7.52
CA LEU A 616 6.53 -9.89 -7.00
C LEU A 616 5.51 -9.56 -8.09
N ASP A 617 4.30 -10.11 -7.95
CA ASP A 617 3.11 -9.76 -8.73
C ASP A 617 2.16 -8.91 -7.87
N GLY A 618 1.53 -7.90 -8.45
CA GLY A 618 0.43 -7.16 -7.82
C GLY A 618 0.10 -5.82 -8.50
N THR A 619 -1.13 -5.34 -8.33
CA THR A 619 -1.45 -3.91 -8.54
C THR A 619 -0.61 -3.01 -7.63
N SER A 620 -0.15 -3.54 -6.50
CA SER A 620 0.87 -2.96 -5.63
C SER A 620 2.20 -2.64 -6.32
N MET A 621 2.52 -3.33 -7.43
CA MET A 621 3.69 -3.07 -8.28
C MET A 621 3.32 -2.26 -9.54
N ALA A 622 2.04 -2.20 -9.91
CA ALA A 622 1.55 -1.35 -10.99
C ALA A 622 1.46 0.13 -10.56
N ALA A 623 0.92 0.41 -9.37
CA ALA A 623 0.85 1.74 -8.78
C ALA A 623 2.21 2.49 -8.70
N PRO A 624 3.32 1.87 -8.27
CA PRO A 624 4.62 2.55 -8.23
C PRO A 624 5.17 2.91 -9.62
N HIS A 625 4.85 2.14 -10.67
CA HIS A 625 5.18 2.55 -12.03
C HIS A 625 4.44 3.84 -12.43
N ALA A 626 3.12 3.91 -12.17
CA ALA A 626 2.33 5.13 -12.41
C ALA A 626 2.82 6.31 -11.56
N THR A 627 3.16 6.09 -10.29
CA THR A 627 3.75 7.09 -9.39
C THR A 627 5.07 7.63 -9.92
N GLY A 628 5.94 6.77 -10.46
CA GLY A 628 7.17 7.20 -11.11
C GLY A 628 6.93 8.07 -12.35
N VAL A 629 5.96 7.72 -13.19
CA VAL A 629 5.57 8.54 -14.36
C VAL A 629 5.00 9.89 -13.92
N ALA A 630 4.16 9.93 -12.89
CA ALA A 630 3.69 11.18 -12.29
C ALA A 630 4.86 12.04 -11.74
N ALA A 631 5.84 11.41 -11.08
CA ALA A 631 7.02 12.11 -10.57
C ALA A 631 7.93 12.69 -11.69
N ILE A 632 7.99 12.05 -12.87
CA ILE A 632 8.62 12.64 -14.07
C ILE A 632 7.84 13.90 -14.50
N LEU A 633 6.52 13.83 -14.62
CA LEU A 633 5.68 14.96 -15.06
C LEU A 633 5.77 16.14 -14.09
N ILE A 634 5.68 15.88 -12.79
CA ILE A 634 5.88 16.88 -11.73
C ILE A 634 7.30 17.47 -11.81
N SER A 635 8.34 16.66 -12.05
CA SER A 635 9.71 17.14 -12.24
C SER A 635 9.90 18.04 -13.47
N ARG A 636 9.04 17.91 -14.50
CA ARG A 636 9.13 18.66 -15.77
C ARG A 636 8.28 19.94 -15.77
N PHE A 637 7.07 19.89 -15.22
CA PHE A 637 6.07 20.96 -15.34
C PHE A 637 5.65 21.58 -13.99
N GLY A 638 6.09 20.99 -12.88
CA GLY A 638 5.87 21.54 -11.54
C GLY A 638 6.61 22.86 -11.32
N ARG A 639 6.10 23.68 -10.41
CA ARG A 639 6.65 25.00 -10.06
C ARG A 639 7.33 24.92 -8.69
N PRO A 640 8.19 25.89 -8.29
CA PRO A 640 8.74 25.91 -6.95
C PRO A 640 7.63 25.94 -5.88
N GLY A 641 7.66 24.99 -4.95
CA GLY A 641 6.68 24.81 -3.88
C GLY A 641 7.33 24.50 -2.52
N GLU A 642 6.52 24.21 -1.50
CA GLU A 642 7.01 24.05 -0.12
C GLU A 642 7.96 22.84 0.05
N GLY A 643 7.76 21.75 -0.68
CA GLY A 643 8.68 20.59 -0.73
C GLY A 643 9.92 20.80 -1.63
N GLY A 644 9.94 21.86 -2.44
CA GLY A 644 10.96 22.14 -3.46
C GLY A 644 10.35 22.24 -4.87
N VAL A 645 9.34 21.42 -5.14
CA VAL A 645 8.38 21.52 -6.25
C VAL A 645 6.96 21.54 -5.66
N ALA A 646 5.97 21.87 -6.49
CA ALA A 646 4.55 21.55 -6.33
C ALA A 646 3.87 21.53 -7.72
N MET A 647 2.79 20.77 -7.83
CA MET A 647 1.86 20.75 -8.96
C MET A 647 0.42 20.71 -8.43
N ASP A 648 -0.55 21.17 -9.23
CA ASP A 648 -1.95 20.92 -8.90
C ASP A 648 -2.27 19.43 -9.18
N PRO A 649 -2.88 18.67 -8.25
CA PRO A 649 -3.13 17.24 -8.45
C PRO A 649 -4.00 16.93 -9.68
N ALA A 650 -4.91 17.82 -10.06
CA ALA A 650 -5.72 17.63 -11.28
C ALA A 650 -4.91 17.91 -12.57
N GLU A 651 -3.87 18.75 -12.50
CA GLU A 651 -2.93 18.93 -13.62
C GLU A 651 -1.96 17.75 -13.72
N ALA A 652 -1.49 17.21 -12.59
CA ALA A 652 -0.67 15.98 -12.56
C ALA A 652 -1.45 14.80 -13.15
N GLU A 653 -2.69 14.62 -12.72
CA GLU A 653 -3.67 13.66 -13.23
C GLU A 653 -3.92 13.83 -14.75
N ARG A 654 -4.21 15.06 -15.20
CA ARG A 654 -4.43 15.37 -16.62
C ARG A 654 -3.19 15.06 -17.48
N LEU A 655 -2.00 15.44 -17.01
CA LEU A 655 -0.74 15.18 -17.71
C LEU A 655 -0.42 13.69 -17.75
N LEU A 656 -0.72 12.95 -16.67
CA LEU A 656 -0.53 11.50 -16.60
C LEU A 656 -1.42 10.79 -17.63
N TYR A 657 -2.73 11.13 -17.67
CA TYR A 657 -3.66 10.62 -18.68
C TYR A 657 -3.26 11.00 -20.11
N ALA A 658 -2.82 12.24 -20.36
CA ALA A 658 -2.33 12.66 -21.67
C ALA A 658 -1.02 11.96 -22.10
N SER A 659 -0.19 11.57 -21.13
CA SER A 659 1.06 10.84 -21.38
C SER A 659 0.85 9.35 -21.64
N ALA A 660 -0.23 8.75 -21.15
CA ALA A 660 -0.52 7.32 -21.35
C ALA A 660 -0.60 6.93 -22.84
N THR A 661 -0.34 5.65 -23.11
CA THR A 661 -0.55 5.02 -24.42
C THR A 661 -1.92 4.31 -24.39
N PRO A 662 -2.92 4.78 -25.17
CA PRO A 662 -4.25 4.15 -25.24
C PRO A 662 -4.18 2.67 -25.60
N LYS A 663 -5.17 1.91 -25.14
CA LYS A 663 -5.22 0.47 -25.36
C LYS A 663 -6.66 -0.04 -25.29
N ALA A 664 -7.19 -0.42 -26.45
CA ALA A 664 -8.51 -1.03 -26.55
C ALA A 664 -8.64 -2.34 -25.74
N CYS A 665 -9.89 -2.66 -25.38
CA CYS A 665 -10.26 -3.99 -24.89
C CYS A 665 -9.79 -5.11 -25.84
N PRO A 666 -9.50 -6.32 -25.32
CA PRO A 666 -9.28 -7.49 -26.17
C PRO A 666 -10.49 -7.79 -27.07
N THR A 667 -10.24 -8.49 -28.16
CA THR A 667 -11.28 -9.03 -29.06
C THR A 667 -11.17 -10.56 -29.08
N PRO A 668 -12.16 -11.31 -28.56
CA PRO A 668 -13.40 -10.84 -27.93
C PRO A 668 -13.16 -10.11 -26.59
N ARG A 669 -14.13 -9.27 -26.19
CA ARG A 669 -14.10 -8.50 -24.92
C ARG A 669 -14.07 -9.37 -23.66
N ALA A 670 -14.65 -10.57 -23.73
CA ALA A 670 -14.51 -11.60 -22.71
C ALA A 670 -13.15 -12.30 -22.88
N TYR A 671 -12.19 -11.94 -22.02
CA TYR A 671 -10.86 -12.53 -22.04
C TYR A 671 -10.83 -13.77 -21.14
N VAL A 672 -10.45 -14.91 -21.72
CA VAL A 672 -10.31 -16.18 -20.99
C VAL A 672 -8.86 -16.35 -20.55
N TYR A 673 -8.64 -16.35 -19.24
CA TYR A 673 -7.38 -16.77 -18.64
C TYR A 673 -7.37 -18.30 -18.55
N ASP A 674 -6.31 -18.94 -19.02
CA ASP A 674 -6.12 -20.39 -18.95
C ASP A 674 -4.77 -20.66 -18.29
N TYR A 675 -4.79 -21.24 -17.10
CA TYR A 675 -3.59 -21.49 -16.30
C TYR A 675 -3.77 -22.79 -15.51
N PHE A 676 -2.84 -23.73 -15.69
CA PHE A 676 -2.86 -25.06 -15.05
C PHE A 676 -4.17 -25.84 -15.22
N GLY A 677 -4.92 -25.60 -16.31
CA GLY A 677 -6.22 -26.22 -16.57
C GLY A 677 -7.40 -25.58 -15.81
N GLN A 678 -7.15 -24.56 -14.99
CA GLN A 678 -8.20 -23.65 -14.52
C GLN A 678 -8.49 -22.61 -15.59
N LYS A 679 -9.75 -22.19 -15.68
CA LYS A 679 -10.18 -21.11 -16.57
C LYS A 679 -10.97 -20.06 -15.80
N GLU A 680 -10.51 -18.83 -15.89
CA GLU A 680 -11.22 -17.64 -15.40
C GLU A 680 -11.59 -16.77 -16.61
N THR A 681 -12.65 -15.96 -16.53
CA THR A 681 -13.08 -15.09 -17.63
C THR A 681 -13.49 -13.74 -17.11
N HIS A 682 -12.79 -12.70 -17.55
CA HIS A 682 -13.08 -11.30 -17.22
C HIS A 682 -13.58 -10.58 -18.47
N THR A 683 -14.55 -9.67 -18.32
CA THR A 683 -15.12 -8.93 -19.44
C THR A 683 -14.63 -7.49 -19.43
N CYS A 684 -14.00 -7.06 -20.52
CA CYS A 684 -13.58 -5.68 -20.69
C CYS A 684 -14.72 -4.84 -21.29
N GLU A 685 -15.22 -3.88 -20.54
CA GLU A 685 -16.22 -2.90 -20.97
C GLU A 685 -15.57 -1.54 -21.27
N GLY A 686 -16.15 -0.78 -22.21
CA GLY A 686 -15.61 0.49 -22.70
C GLY A 686 -14.92 0.39 -24.06
N ASP A 687 -14.18 1.44 -24.43
CA ASP A 687 -13.52 1.62 -25.74
C ASP A 687 -11.99 1.78 -25.60
N GLU A 688 -11.33 2.46 -26.54
CA GLU A 688 -9.88 2.68 -26.48
C GLU A 688 -9.48 3.91 -25.63
N ASP A 689 -10.41 4.85 -25.42
CA ASP A 689 -10.19 6.10 -24.68
C ASP A 689 -10.56 5.98 -23.18
N LYS A 690 -11.54 5.12 -22.83
CA LYS A 690 -11.65 4.54 -21.48
C LYS A 690 -12.26 3.12 -21.50
N ASN A 691 -11.60 2.16 -20.85
CA ASN A 691 -12.16 0.84 -20.57
C ASN A 691 -11.78 0.27 -19.20
N GLY A 692 -12.52 -0.74 -18.73
CA GLY A 692 -12.34 -1.32 -17.40
C GLY A 692 -11.03 -2.07 -17.17
N PHE A 693 -10.34 -2.56 -18.21
CA PHE A 693 -9.07 -3.27 -18.05
C PHE A 693 -7.87 -2.32 -17.98
N TYR A 694 -7.86 -1.30 -18.83
CA TYR A 694 -6.71 -0.43 -19.06
C TYR A 694 -6.93 1.02 -18.63
N GLY A 695 -8.13 1.36 -18.16
CA GLY A 695 -8.53 2.73 -17.91
C GLY A 695 -8.41 3.56 -19.18
N ARG A 696 -7.68 4.67 -19.10
CA ARG A 696 -7.34 5.56 -20.22
C ARG A 696 -6.10 5.12 -21.02
N GLY A 697 -5.49 3.99 -20.65
CA GLY A 697 -4.31 3.45 -21.31
C GLY A 697 -3.23 2.98 -20.34
N VAL A 698 -2.16 2.45 -20.93
CA VAL A 698 -0.97 2.02 -20.18
C VAL A 698 -0.09 3.25 -19.91
N VAL A 699 0.43 3.39 -18.69
CA VAL A 699 1.38 4.47 -18.36
C VAL A 699 2.64 4.37 -19.22
N ASP A 700 3.15 5.52 -19.68
CA ASP A 700 4.29 5.58 -20.60
C ASP A 700 5.26 6.68 -20.15
N ALA A 701 6.36 6.25 -19.54
CA ALA A 701 7.41 7.12 -19.03
C ALA A 701 8.15 7.85 -20.16
N TYR A 702 8.27 7.25 -21.35
CA TYR A 702 8.94 7.87 -22.49
C TYR A 702 8.10 9.01 -23.08
N ARG A 703 6.78 8.80 -23.24
CA ARG A 703 5.81 9.85 -23.58
C ARG A 703 5.81 10.92 -22.49
N ALA A 704 5.75 10.57 -21.21
CA ALA A 704 5.82 11.55 -20.11
C ALA A 704 7.13 12.37 -20.09
N ALA A 705 8.27 11.77 -20.47
CA ALA A 705 9.56 12.45 -20.58
C ALA A 705 9.68 13.36 -21.83
N THR A 706 8.92 13.08 -22.90
CA THR A 706 8.96 13.82 -24.18
C THR A 706 7.77 14.73 -24.44
N LEU A 707 6.69 14.61 -23.64
CA LEU A 707 5.46 15.39 -23.73
C LEU A 707 5.74 16.89 -23.86
N SER A 708 5.04 17.54 -24.77
CA SER A 708 5.01 19.01 -24.92
C SER A 708 3.55 19.43 -24.88
N PRO A 709 3.04 19.86 -23.71
CA PRO A 709 1.61 20.10 -23.46
C PRO A 709 1.09 21.44 -24.00
#